data_AF-A0A7S0VZS7-F1
#
_entry.id   AF-A0A7S0VZS7-F1
#
_cell.length_a   1.000
_cell.length_b   1.000
_cell.length_c   1.000
_cell.angle_alpha   90.00
_cell.angle_beta   90.00
_cell.angle_gamma   90.00
#
_symmetry.space_group_name_H-M   'P 1'
#
loop_
_entity.id
_entity.type
_entity.pdbx_description
1 polymer ?
#
loop_
_entity_poly.entity_id
_entity_poly.type
_entity_poly.pdbx_seq_one_letter_code
_entity_poly.pdbx_strand_id
1 'polypeptide(L)'
;VDDSDNRSSRVDERPVFQAHLGPSVEAVWGLLTHLGVQPQLDKLAVSAILFLSSVLKGTHYTFFQPAHLESIVANVVVPGLRIRESDEEDFEDNPLEYMQRDLEGGASDTRRGVTCALVNAMCCHFEEQTTQLCSRQMDLLMARYAASTGEWQSKDAALYLFMALATKAETKAGGVVTTNPHVNLIDFFQRHVLADLQNVTAANVSKNPILMADLLKFVLTFRNQLPKEAYGVAFPILNTLLTSPDCIVHTYAACCVERMLTVRDGAVPRVAKADIQPMLQPLLTNLFGCFDHEASKENPHVMKCVMRLVTAAQGDAAPVAPMLVSKLTGVLSGLCEGFKQGIAPKNPAFHHFIFESLAAVIKCVCAGGDQQAVASMEGTMIPPFQLVIEQDVTEFQPYFVQIVAQLLERRAQPVPETYLTLLPMLLQQPLWAAKSNQPALTRLVRAYVERAGGQLVASQALFHQILGLVQTLMMAKMTDHYAFSILNAILCHVPPAKFPEFLPVLTNAALDRFQKLPANSNGKFLRSLLVFFSLYAAKHGPDMLFDQLEAVQPGLLEQFLTHVWVPKLPLVVTDAVDKKVCQVGMARLLCECPRSFGFGCWPAAMDAVCRLLKDPRKGLDMAQAQDDDVDFDFIVSYNNSSFLPLVNAAQDKSSADPLQEVDAPSYVVE
;
A
#
# COMPACT_ATOMS: atom_id res chain seq x y z
N VAL A 1 -22.74 21.68 13.65
CA VAL A 1 -23.07 22.38 14.91
C VAL A 1 -21.76 22.90 15.42
N ASP A 2 -21.64 24.22 15.41
CA ASP A 2 -20.47 25.01 15.78
C ASP A 2 -19.81 24.53 17.07
N ASP A 3 -18.51 24.26 16.98
CA ASP A 3 -17.61 24.12 18.13
C ASP A 3 -16.59 25.28 18.14
N SER A 4 -17.02 26.43 17.64
CA SER A 4 -16.25 27.68 17.53
C SER A 4 -16.39 28.57 18.78
N ASP A 5 -17.37 28.30 19.66
CA ASP A 5 -17.74 29.19 20.77
C ASP A 5 -17.08 28.88 22.14
N ASN A 6 -16.34 27.76 22.29
CA ASN A 6 -15.82 27.36 23.60
C ASN A 6 -14.32 27.60 23.82
N ARG A 7 -13.64 28.33 22.91
CA ARG A 7 -12.21 28.67 23.06
C ARG A 7 -11.95 30.01 23.77
N SER A 8 -12.98 30.81 24.05
CA SER A 8 -12.85 32.18 24.57
C SER A 8 -12.84 32.30 26.11
N SER A 9 -12.98 31.19 26.86
CA SER A 9 -13.08 31.22 28.34
C SER A 9 -11.90 30.62 29.10
N ARG A 10 -10.89 30.06 28.41
CA ARG A 10 -9.63 29.71 29.10
C ARG A 10 -8.86 31.00 29.36
N VAL A 11 -8.69 31.33 30.64
CA VAL A 11 -7.72 32.36 31.06
C VAL A 11 -6.43 32.06 30.33
N ASP A 12 -5.85 33.05 29.65
CA ASP A 12 -4.56 32.87 29.02
C ASP A 12 -3.53 32.61 30.14
N GLU A 13 -3.18 31.34 30.36
CA GLU A 13 -2.27 30.90 31.42
C GLU A 13 -0.80 31.17 31.06
N ARG A 14 -0.51 31.58 29.81
CA ARG A 14 0.85 31.88 29.34
C ARG A 14 1.60 32.90 30.24
N PRO A 15 0.99 34.02 30.69
CA PRO A 15 1.64 34.98 31.57
C PRO A 15 1.91 34.42 32.99
N VAL A 16 1.08 33.48 33.45
CA VAL A 16 1.21 32.87 34.79
C VAL A 16 2.39 31.90 34.82
N PHE A 17 2.51 31.03 33.81
CA PHE A 17 3.63 30.08 33.75
C PHE A 17 4.97 30.75 33.38
N GLN A 18 4.95 31.89 32.68
CA GLN A 18 6.15 32.60 32.25
C GLN A 18 7.10 32.94 33.42
N ALA A 19 6.56 33.31 34.59
CA ALA A 19 7.37 33.61 35.78
C ALA A 19 8.06 32.37 36.39
N HIS A 20 7.52 31.18 36.16
CA HIS A 20 8.04 29.91 36.67
C HIS A 20 8.93 29.17 35.66
N LEU A 21 8.88 29.55 34.38
CA LEU A 21 9.58 28.86 33.31
C LEU A 21 11.10 28.79 33.51
N GLY A 22 11.75 29.90 33.88
CA GLY A 22 13.19 29.92 34.15
C GLY A 22 13.62 28.93 35.24
N PRO A 23 13.05 29.02 36.47
CA PRO A 23 13.30 28.04 37.53
C PRO A 23 12.99 26.59 37.12
N SER A 24 11.94 26.36 36.32
CA SER A 24 11.62 25.02 35.81
C SER A 24 12.67 24.50 34.84
N VAL A 25 13.23 25.35 33.95
CA VAL A 25 14.33 24.97 33.06
C VAL A 25 15.56 24.55 33.85
N GLU A 26 15.97 25.34 34.85
CA GLU A 26 17.10 25.02 35.73
C GLU A 26 16.89 23.70 36.49
N ALA A 27 15.70 23.50 37.06
CA ALA A 27 15.38 22.28 37.80
C ALA A 27 15.38 21.03 36.90
N VAL A 28 14.79 21.13 35.70
CA VAL A 28 14.71 20.01 34.76
C VAL A 28 16.08 19.69 34.15
N TRP A 29 16.88 20.72 33.84
CA TRP A 29 18.26 20.52 33.37
C TRP A 29 19.13 19.87 34.47
N GLY A 30 19.09 20.40 35.69
CA GLY A 30 19.80 19.82 36.84
C GLY A 30 19.40 18.37 37.08
N LEU A 31 18.10 18.05 37.00
CA LEU A 31 17.61 16.68 37.06
C LEU A 31 18.26 15.79 35.99
N LEU A 32 18.22 16.20 34.72
CA LEU A 32 18.75 15.39 33.61
C LEU A 32 20.25 15.16 33.70
N THR A 33 21.02 16.11 34.22
CA THR A 33 22.47 15.93 34.39
C THR A 33 22.84 14.86 35.43
N HIS A 34 21.94 14.57 36.37
CA HIS A 34 22.17 13.62 37.46
C HIS A 34 21.31 12.35 37.32
N LEU A 35 20.42 12.30 36.32
CA LEU A 35 19.49 11.19 36.13
C LEU A 35 20.21 9.97 35.56
N GLY A 36 20.03 8.82 36.20
CA GLY A 36 20.60 7.56 35.73
C GLY A 36 20.06 7.12 34.36
N VAL A 37 20.71 6.11 33.78
CA VAL A 37 20.34 5.50 32.50
C VAL A 37 19.39 4.30 32.63
N GLN A 38 18.92 4.00 33.85
CA GLN A 38 18.08 2.82 34.10
C GLN A 38 16.70 2.94 33.43
N PRO A 39 16.15 1.85 32.85
CA PRO A 39 14.86 1.86 32.15
C PRO A 39 13.68 2.39 32.99
N GLN A 40 13.71 2.18 34.31
CA GLN A 40 12.66 2.64 35.24
C GLN A 40 12.51 4.17 35.25
N LEU A 41 13.58 4.90 34.89
CA LEU A 41 13.60 6.36 34.83
C LEU A 41 13.26 6.91 33.45
N ASP A 42 12.99 6.07 32.45
CA ASP A 42 12.85 6.53 31.06
C ASP A 42 11.65 7.45 30.86
N LYS A 43 10.50 7.17 31.48
CA LYS A 43 9.34 8.07 31.38
C LYS A 43 9.64 9.49 31.89
N LEU A 44 10.42 9.57 32.96
CA LEU A 44 10.86 10.85 33.54
C LEU A 44 11.89 11.52 32.63
N ALA A 45 12.90 10.79 32.16
CA ALA A 45 13.92 11.28 31.25
C ALA A 45 13.30 11.82 29.95
N VAL A 46 12.39 11.05 29.34
CA VAL A 46 11.66 11.41 28.12
C VAL A 46 10.87 12.70 28.31
N SER A 47 10.07 12.77 29.38
CA SER A 47 9.25 13.96 29.66
C SER A 47 10.12 15.21 29.89
N ALA A 48 11.24 15.06 30.61
CA ALA A 48 12.19 16.13 30.87
C ALA A 48 12.91 16.60 29.59
N ILE A 49 13.35 15.67 28.73
CA ILE A 49 13.99 15.99 27.45
C ILE A 49 13.01 16.68 26.50
N LEU A 50 11.76 16.21 26.43
CA LEU A 50 10.70 16.85 25.62
C LEU A 50 10.37 18.26 26.13
N PHE A 51 10.36 18.47 27.45
CA PHE A 51 10.21 19.80 28.02
C PHE A 51 11.34 20.74 27.58
N LEU A 52 12.61 20.35 27.75
CA LEU A 52 13.75 21.17 27.30
C LEU A 52 13.71 21.42 25.78
N SER A 53 13.38 20.39 25.01
CA SER A 53 13.24 20.50 23.54
C SER A 53 12.17 21.51 23.14
N SER A 54 11.05 21.56 23.87
CA SER A 54 9.98 22.54 23.64
C SER A 54 10.43 23.98 23.92
N VAL A 55 11.16 24.20 25.03
CA VAL A 55 11.69 25.52 25.37
C VAL A 55 12.76 25.97 24.37
N LEU A 56 13.66 25.05 23.97
CA LEU A 56 14.69 25.30 22.97
C LEU A 56 14.11 25.68 21.61
N LYS A 57 13.02 25.04 21.17
CA LYS A 57 12.34 25.39 19.90
C LYS A 57 11.57 26.70 19.99
N GLY A 58 11.03 27.02 21.16
CA GLY A 58 10.13 28.14 21.39
C GLY A 58 10.81 29.51 21.43
N THR A 59 10.03 30.55 21.77
CA THR A 59 10.49 31.94 21.89
C THR A 59 11.38 32.20 23.10
N HIS A 60 11.49 31.24 24.01
CA HIS A 60 12.23 31.33 25.27
C HIS A 60 13.61 30.65 25.21
N TYR A 61 14.10 30.34 24.01
CA TYR A 61 15.42 29.72 23.79
C TYR A 61 16.58 30.52 24.43
N THR A 62 16.40 31.81 24.67
CA THR A 62 17.40 32.69 25.30
C THR A 62 17.72 32.34 26.76
N PHE A 63 16.94 31.47 27.41
CA PHE A 63 17.32 30.92 28.72
C PHE A 63 18.59 30.06 28.64
N PHE A 64 18.91 29.50 27.47
CA PHE A 64 20.08 28.66 27.28
C PHE A 64 21.29 29.49 26.86
N GLN A 65 22.22 29.71 27.80
CA GLN A 65 23.54 30.28 27.53
C GLN A 65 24.53 29.21 27.02
N PRO A 66 25.68 29.57 26.40
CA PRO A 66 26.64 28.61 25.85
C PRO A 66 27.10 27.52 26.81
N ALA A 67 27.29 27.83 28.10
CA ALA A 67 27.66 26.84 29.12
C ALA A 67 26.57 25.77 29.33
N HIS A 68 25.30 26.16 29.24
CA HIS A 68 24.17 25.22 29.30
C HIS A 68 24.19 24.28 28.10
N LEU A 69 24.40 24.81 26.89
CA LEU A 69 24.46 24.00 25.67
C LEU A 69 25.61 22.98 25.73
N GLU A 70 26.78 23.39 26.22
CA GLU A 70 27.92 22.49 26.41
C GLU A 70 27.63 21.39 27.43
N SER A 71 27.03 21.76 28.58
CA SER A 71 26.62 20.77 29.57
C SER A 71 25.51 19.85 29.07
N ILE A 72 24.55 20.33 28.29
CA ILE A 72 23.49 19.51 27.72
C ILE A 72 24.10 18.49 26.76
N VAL A 73 25.01 18.91 25.88
CA VAL A 73 25.67 17.98 24.95
C VAL A 73 26.48 16.92 25.71
N ALA A 74 27.30 17.33 26.68
CA ALA A 74 28.19 16.43 27.39
C ALA A 74 27.48 15.48 28.37
N ASN A 75 26.49 15.98 29.12
CA ASN A 75 25.90 15.26 30.26
C ASN A 75 24.50 14.71 29.98
N VAL A 76 23.82 15.16 28.91
CA VAL A 76 22.48 14.68 28.54
C VAL A 76 22.50 13.96 27.20
N VAL A 77 23.03 14.61 26.16
CA VAL A 77 23.01 14.05 24.79
C VAL A 77 23.91 12.83 24.68
N VAL A 78 25.22 12.96 24.94
CA VAL A 78 26.15 11.82 24.78
C VAL A 78 25.74 10.61 25.63
N PRO A 79 25.38 10.74 26.92
CA PRO A 79 24.90 9.61 27.72
C PRO A 79 23.56 9.06 27.23
N GLY A 80 22.65 9.90 26.74
CA GLY A 80 21.34 9.49 26.23
C GLY A 80 21.40 8.75 24.89
N LEU A 81 22.49 8.90 24.14
CA LEU A 81 22.73 8.18 22.87
C LEU A 81 23.45 6.84 23.04
N ARG A 82 24.09 6.57 24.18
CA ARG A 82 24.77 5.30 24.40
C ARG A 82 23.79 4.14 24.48
N ILE A 83 24.20 3.00 23.93
CA ILE A 83 23.42 1.78 24.04
C ILE A 83 23.47 1.27 25.48
N ARG A 84 22.35 0.72 25.95
CA ARG A 84 22.22 0.13 27.29
C ARG A 84 22.16 -1.37 27.16
N GLU A 85 22.56 -2.07 28.21
CA GLU A 85 22.47 -3.52 28.31
C GLU A 85 21.03 -4.03 28.03
N SER A 86 20.00 -3.32 28.52
CA SER A 86 18.60 -3.67 28.19
C SER A 86 18.24 -3.52 26.71
N ASP A 87 18.87 -2.57 26.00
CA ASP A 87 18.65 -2.42 24.56
C ASP A 87 19.39 -3.52 23.78
N GLU A 88 20.53 -4.02 24.31
CA GLU A 88 21.25 -5.19 23.77
C GLU A 88 20.45 -6.49 24.01
N GLU A 89 19.88 -6.68 25.20
CA GLU A 89 18.98 -7.81 25.50
C GLU A 89 17.75 -7.80 24.59
N ASP A 90 17.07 -6.65 24.43
CA ASP A 90 15.94 -6.50 23.50
C ASP A 90 16.32 -6.87 22.05
N PHE A 91 17.53 -6.49 21.62
CA PHE A 91 18.06 -6.76 20.29
C PHE A 91 18.26 -8.27 20.06
N GLU A 92 18.75 -8.99 21.06
CA GLU A 92 19.02 -10.43 20.99
C GLU A 92 17.76 -11.29 21.16
N ASP A 93 16.89 -10.94 22.10
CA ASP A 93 15.76 -11.77 22.50
C ASP A 93 14.52 -11.59 21.62
N ASN A 94 14.26 -10.37 21.11
CA ASN A 94 13.02 -10.02 20.40
C ASN A 94 13.30 -9.26 19.09
N PRO A 95 14.03 -9.86 18.12
CA PRO A 95 14.57 -9.12 16.98
C PRO A 95 13.52 -8.49 16.06
N LEU A 96 12.39 -9.17 15.82
CA LEU A 96 11.33 -8.61 14.97
C LEU A 96 10.55 -7.48 15.67
N GLU A 97 10.33 -7.58 16.98
CA GLU A 97 9.68 -6.50 17.74
C GLU A 97 10.61 -5.28 17.85
N TYR A 98 11.92 -5.51 18.00
CA TYR A 98 12.93 -4.47 17.92
C TYR A 98 12.85 -3.74 16.56
N MET A 99 12.83 -4.50 15.46
CA MET A 99 12.75 -3.93 14.11
C MET A 99 11.46 -3.15 13.88
N GLN A 100 10.34 -3.66 14.36
CA GLN A 100 9.06 -2.98 14.28
C GLN A 100 9.12 -1.63 15.03
N ARG A 101 9.58 -1.65 16.29
CA ARG A 101 9.72 -0.45 17.11
C ARG A 101 10.65 0.59 16.48
N ASP A 102 11.75 0.15 15.88
CA ASP A 102 12.77 1.07 15.38
C ASP A 102 12.46 1.61 13.97
N LEU A 103 11.81 0.81 13.10
CA LEU A 103 11.43 1.23 11.74
C LEU A 103 10.07 1.94 11.67
N GLU A 104 9.11 1.55 12.51
CA GLU A 104 7.72 2.02 12.47
C GLU A 104 7.40 3.01 13.62
N GLY A 105 8.15 2.94 14.73
CA GLY A 105 7.94 3.77 15.91
C GLY A 105 8.34 5.24 15.74
N GLY A 106 7.81 6.08 16.63
CA GLY A 106 8.12 7.51 16.64
C GLY A 106 9.41 7.81 17.41
N ALA A 107 10.10 8.90 17.05
CA ALA A 107 11.25 9.40 17.81
C ALA A 107 10.89 9.74 19.28
N SER A 108 9.61 9.93 19.61
CA SER A 108 9.13 10.16 20.98
C SER A 108 9.13 8.92 21.87
N ASP A 109 9.25 7.72 21.29
CA ASP A 109 8.91 6.48 21.97
C ASP A 109 10.10 5.86 22.71
N THR A 110 11.31 6.34 22.42
CA THR A 110 12.56 5.88 23.04
C THR A 110 13.39 7.04 23.59
N ARG A 111 14.18 6.76 24.64
CA ARG A 111 15.12 7.74 25.21
C ARG A 111 16.15 8.23 24.18
N ARG A 112 16.66 7.32 23.33
CA ARG A 112 17.56 7.65 22.21
C ARG A 112 16.87 8.57 21.20
N GLY A 113 15.64 8.25 20.81
CA GLY A 113 14.86 9.05 19.86
C GLY A 113 14.63 10.49 20.35
N VAL A 114 14.20 10.67 21.61
CA VAL A 114 14.00 12.03 22.15
C VAL A 114 15.31 12.77 22.37
N THR A 115 16.41 12.05 22.60
CA THR A 115 17.75 12.65 22.69
C THR A 115 18.20 13.15 21.31
N CYS A 116 17.96 12.40 20.23
CA CYS A 116 18.16 12.89 18.87
C CYS A 116 17.28 14.12 18.58
N ALA A 117 16.00 14.09 19.00
CA ALA A 117 15.09 15.22 18.84
C ALA A 117 15.53 16.48 19.63
N LEU A 118 16.24 16.29 20.76
CA LEU A 118 16.84 17.38 21.53
C LEU A 118 17.97 18.07 20.77
N VAL A 119 18.86 17.31 20.11
CA VAL A 119 19.91 17.89 19.25
C VAL A 119 19.28 18.75 18.15
N ASN A 120 18.22 18.24 17.52
CA ASN A 120 17.45 18.99 16.53
C ASN A 120 16.79 20.24 17.12
N ALA A 121 16.25 20.17 18.34
CA ALA A 121 15.69 21.32 19.05
C ALA A 121 16.73 22.41 19.30
N MET A 122 17.95 22.03 19.70
CA MET A 122 19.05 22.97 19.89
C MET A 122 19.44 23.66 18.58
N CYS A 123 19.44 22.92 17.47
CA CYS A 123 19.79 23.46 16.15
C CYS A 123 18.78 24.50 15.62
N CYS A 124 17.57 24.61 16.20
CA CYS A 124 16.59 25.61 15.76
C CYS A 124 17.06 27.06 15.94
N HIS A 125 17.80 27.35 17.03
CA HIS A 125 18.30 28.70 17.32
C HIS A 125 19.82 28.76 17.55
N PHE A 126 20.47 27.61 17.78
CA PHE A 126 21.90 27.51 18.09
C PHE A 126 22.66 26.62 17.10
N GLU A 127 22.22 26.55 15.83
CA GLU A 127 22.74 25.62 14.81
C GLU A 127 24.27 25.52 14.76
N GLU A 128 24.97 26.66 14.64
CA GLU A 128 26.43 26.68 14.54
C GLU A 128 27.11 26.19 15.84
N GLN A 129 26.65 26.67 16.99
CA GLN A 129 27.22 26.32 18.30
C GLN A 129 26.98 24.84 18.64
N THR A 130 25.76 24.34 18.40
CA THR A 130 25.41 22.93 18.57
C THR A 130 26.23 22.05 17.64
N THR A 131 26.39 22.45 16.36
CA THR A 131 27.23 21.72 15.41
C THR A 131 28.67 21.62 15.90
N GLN A 132 29.29 22.72 16.34
CA GLN A 132 30.65 22.71 16.87
C GLN A 132 30.79 21.82 18.11
N LEU A 133 29.84 21.88 19.05
CA LEU A 133 29.84 21.06 20.26
C LEU A 133 29.72 19.56 19.95
N CYS A 134 28.77 19.20 19.11
CA CYS A 134 28.54 17.82 18.70
C CYS A 134 29.72 17.28 17.88
N SER A 135 30.30 18.06 16.97
CA SER A 135 31.51 17.67 16.22
C SER A 135 32.68 17.34 17.14
N ARG A 136 32.96 18.18 18.16
CA ARG A 136 34.02 17.88 19.14
C ARG A 136 33.77 16.56 19.87
N GLN A 137 32.53 16.26 20.25
CA GLN A 137 32.20 14.98 20.91
C GLN A 137 32.29 13.79 19.95
N MET A 138 31.89 13.95 18.69
CA MET A 138 32.04 12.90 17.67
C MET A 138 33.50 12.55 17.45
N ASP A 139 34.40 13.53 17.37
CA ASP A 139 35.84 13.29 17.21
C ASP A 139 36.40 12.49 18.39
N LEU A 140 36.00 12.82 19.62
CA LEU A 140 36.41 12.09 20.83
C LEU A 140 35.92 10.63 20.82
N LEU A 141 34.66 10.41 20.46
CA LEU A 141 34.07 9.07 20.38
C LEU A 141 34.72 8.22 19.27
N MET A 142 34.96 8.81 18.10
CA MET A 142 35.63 8.14 16.98
C MET A 142 37.10 7.82 17.31
N ALA A 143 37.80 8.71 18.02
CA ALA A 143 39.18 8.46 18.47
C ALA A 143 39.26 7.29 19.45
N ARG A 144 38.28 7.13 20.35
CA ARG A 144 38.19 5.97 21.25
C ARG A 144 38.01 4.66 20.48
N TYR A 145 37.12 4.65 19.49
CA TYR A 145 36.93 3.48 18.63
C TYR A 145 38.19 3.15 17.81
N ALA A 146 38.87 4.16 17.27
CA ALA A 146 40.11 3.97 16.52
C ALA A 146 41.24 3.37 17.38
N ALA A 147 41.25 3.66 18.69
CA ALA A 147 42.21 3.08 19.62
C ALA A 147 41.95 1.59 19.92
N SER A 148 40.69 1.15 19.89
CA SER A 148 40.31 -0.25 20.07
C SER A 148 38.97 -0.53 19.42
N THR A 149 38.94 -1.50 18.49
CA THR A 149 37.68 -1.94 17.85
C THR A 149 36.70 -2.60 18.82
N GLY A 150 37.11 -2.88 20.06
CA GLY A 150 36.23 -3.28 21.16
C GLY A 150 35.40 -2.14 21.74
N GLU A 151 35.75 -0.87 21.50
CA GLU A 151 34.99 0.31 21.94
C GLU A 151 33.86 0.65 20.93
N TRP A 152 33.16 -0.36 20.42
CA TRP A 152 32.15 -0.20 19.38
C TRP A 152 30.97 0.67 19.84
N GLN A 153 30.64 0.68 21.15
CA GLN A 153 29.60 1.56 21.70
C GLN A 153 29.94 3.05 21.52
N SER A 154 31.24 3.40 21.47
CA SER A 154 31.66 4.76 21.17
C SER A 154 31.33 5.13 19.72
N LYS A 155 31.50 4.19 18.78
CA LYS A 155 31.15 4.41 17.38
C LYS A 155 29.65 4.46 17.15
N ASP A 156 28.88 3.56 17.77
CA ASP A 156 27.40 3.60 17.80
C ASP A 156 26.90 4.99 18.24
N ALA A 157 27.35 5.48 19.41
CA ALA A 157 26.96 6.80 19.91
C ALA A 157 27.35 7.94 18.95
N ALA A 158 28.51 7.84 18.28
CA ALA A 158 28.95 8.83 17.31
C ALA A 158 28.10 8.82 16.03
N LEU A 159 27.69 7.64 15.55
CA LEU A 159 26.77 7.50 14.41
C LEU A 159 25.42 8.13 14.72
N TYR A 160 24.83 7.84 15.89
CA TYR A 160 23.57 8.45 16.31
C TYR A 160 23.68 9.97 16.48
N LEU A 161 24.79 10.46 17.06
CA LEU A 161 25.01 11.89 17.20
C LEU A 161 25.10 12.59 15.84
N PHE A 162 25.78 11.97 14.88
CA PHE A 162 25.84 12.48 13.51
C PHE A 162 24.46 12.46 12.85
N MET A 163 23.73 11.34 12.92
CA MET A 163 22.37 11.21 12.36
C MET A 163 21.44 12.29 12.91
N ALA A 164 21.48 12.54 14.22
CA ALA A 164 20.70 13.57 14.87
C ALA A 164 21.10 14.98 14.38
N LEU A 165 22.40 15.28 14.31
CA LEU A 165 22.89 16.60 13.90
C LEU A 165 22.67 16.91 12.42
N ALA A 166 22.78 15.89 11.56
CA ALA A 166 22.72 16.03 10.11
C ALA A 166 21.28 16.14 9.59
N THR A 167 20.27 15.71 10.35
CA THR A 167 18.88 15.65 9.90
C THR A 167 18.13 16.94 10.21
N LYS A 168 17.68 17.69 9.20
CA LYS A 168 16.79 18.86 9.40
C LYS A 168 15.32 18.53 9.21
N ALA A 169 15.03 17.68 8.23
CA ALA A 169 13.67 17.24 7.93
C ALA A 169 13.71 15.82 7.34
N GLU A 170 12.76 15.00 7.76
CA GLU A 170 12.60 13.62 7.33
C GLU A 170 11.13 13.30 7.02
N THR A 171 10.92 12.29 6.18
CA THR A 171 9.60 11.75 5.86
C THR A 171 9.69 10.22 5.87
N LYS A 172 8.60 9.52 6.21
CA LYS A 172 8.57 8.04 6.15
C LYS A 172 8.97 7.52 4.76
N ALA A 173 8.45 8.12 3.69
CA ALA A 173 8.71 7.70 2.31
C ALA A 173 10.14 8.04 1.83
N GLY A 174 10.62 9.27 2.07
CA GLY A 174 11.91 9.75 1.57
C GLY A 174 13.11 9.58 2.52
N GLY A 175 12.89 9.22 3.79
CA GLY A 175 13.94 9.36 4.81
C GLY A 175 14.28 10.83 4.96
N VAL A 176 15.56 11.15 5.18
CA VAL A 176 16.02 12.54 5.30
C VAL A 176 15.88 13.26 3.96
N VAL A 177 15.12 14.35 3.94
CA VAL A 177 14.87 15.20 2.76
C VAL A 177 15.65 16.52 2.81
N THR A 178 16.07 16.95 3.99
CA THR A 178 16.89 18.15 4.17
C THR A 178 17.95 17.90 5.24
N THR A 179 19.18 18.30 4.96
CA THR A 179 20.34 18.09 5.83
C THR A 179 20.87 19.40 6.41
N ASN A 180 21.61 19.30 7.52
CA ASN A 180 22.35 20.41 8.08
C ASN A 180 23.55 20.77 7.17
N PRO A 181 23.65 22.02 6.67
CA PRO A 181 24.72 22.42 5.74
C PRO A 181 26.10 22.52 6.40
N HIS A 182 26.18 22.54 7.74
CA HIS A 182 27.43 22.63 8.49
C HIS A 182 28.13 21.28 8.66
N VAL A 183 27.52 20.18 8.23
CA VAL A 183 28.12 18.83 8.26
C VAL A 183 28.27 18.28 6.86
N ASN A 184 29.40 17.60 6.61
CA ASN A 184 29.63 16.93 5.34
C ASN A 184 29.16 15.47 5.42
N LEU A 185 27.90 15.25 5.04
CA LEU A 185 27.28 13.91 5.01
C LEU A 185 28.06 12.91 4.15
N ILE A 186 28.51 13.33 2.97
CA ILE A 186 29.16 12.43 2.01
C ILE A 186 30.54 11.99 2.52
N ASP A 187 31.31 12.93 3.08
CA ASP A 187 32.62 12.62 3.67
C ASP A 187 32.48 11.69 4.89
N PHE A 188 31.51 11.96 5.77
CA PHE A 188 31.23 11.10 6.92
C PHE A 188 30.81 9.69 6.49
N PHE A 189 29.90 9.59 5.51
CA PHE A 189 29.49 8.33 4.92
C PHE A 189 30.69 7.56 4.38
N GLN A 190 31.54 8.18 3.55
CA GLN A 190 32.68 7.51 2.94
C GLN A 190 33.69 7.01 3.98
N ARG A 191 34.05 7.85 4.97
CA ARG A 191 35.12 7.54 5.94
C ARG A 191 34.71 6.58 7.03
N HIS A 192 33.46 6.68 7.51
CA HIS A 192 33.06 6.00 8.75
C HIS A 192 32.01 4.93 8.53
N VAL A 193 31.20 5.04 7.47
CA VAL A 193 30.11 4.11 7.19
C VAL A 193 30.49 3.13 6.08
N LEU A 194 30.76 3.64 4.88
CA LEU A 194 31.12 2.83 3.72
C LEU A 194 32.42 2.05 3.94
N ALA A 195 33.43 2.66 4.57
CA ALA A 195 34.70 1.99 4.86
C ALA A 195 34.50 0.71 5.70
N ASP A 196 33.61 0.74 6.69
CA ASP A 196 33.29 -0.44 7.51
C ASP A 196 32.47 -1.46 6.73
N LEU A 197 31.45 -0.99 5.99
CA LEU A 197 30.60 -1.83 5.15
C LEU A 197 31.39 -2.56 4.07
N GLN A 198 32.43 -1.95 3.51
CA GLN A 198 33.30 -2.57 2.50
C GLN A 198 34.19 -3.69 3.07
N ASN A 199 34.43 -3.70 4.38
CA ASN A 199 35.19 -4.76 5.04
C ASN A 199 34.33 -5.99 5.38
N VAL A 200 33.02 -5.93 5.10
CA VAL A 200 32.10 -7.03 5.34
C VAL A 200 32.31 -8.13 4.31
N THR A 201 32.38 -9.36 4.82
CA THR A 201 32.49 -10.62 4.10
C THR A 201 31.58 -11.63 4.75
N ALA A 202 31.21 -12.70 4.05
CA ALA A 202 30.38 -13.78 4.61
C ALA A 202 30.92 -14.36 5.94
N ALA A 203 32.23 -14.25 6.19
CA ALA A 203 32.87 -14.75 7.42
C ALA A 203 32.75 -13.81 8.63
N ASN A 204 32.44 -12.52 8.44
CA ASN A 204 32.40 -11.52 9.51
C ASN A 204 31.10 -10.72 9.59
N VAL A 205 30.07 -11.08 8.80
CA VAL A 205 28.75 -10.42 8.79
C VAL A 205 28.09 -10.28 10.17
N SER A 206 28.44 -11.16 11.12
CA SER A 206 27.87 -11.16 12.49
C SER A 206 28.90 -10.85 13.58
N LYS A 207 30.07 -10.29 13.24
CA LYS A 207 31.12 -10.00 14.23
C LYS A 207 30.71 -8.90 15.23
N ASN A 208 29.85 -7.97 14.81
CA ASN A 208 29.22 -6.96 15.67
C ASN A 208 27.86 -6.56 15.07
N PRO A 209 26.79 -7.33 15.35
CA PRO A 209 25.48 -7.13 14.75
C PRO A 209 24.87 -5.76 15.00
N ILE A 210 25.05 -5.20 16.20
CA ILE A 210 24.51 -3.88 16.56
C ILE A 210 25.18 -2.79 15.73
N LEU A 211 26.52 -2.76 15.69
CA LEU A 211 27.23 -1.77 14.87
C LEU A 211 26.88 -1.93 13.38
N MET A 212 26.71 -3.16 12.89
CA MET A 212 26.24 -3.39 11.51
C MET A 212 24.83 -2.84 11.28
N ALA A 213 23.92 -3.03 12.23
CA ALA A 213 22.57 -2.46 12.19
C ALA A 213 22.62 -0.93 12.16
N ASP A 214 23.50 -0.28 12.94
CA ASP A 214 23.65 1.18 12.94
C ASP A 214 24.16 1.72 11.60
N LEU A 215 25.12 1.02 10.99
CA LEU A 215 25.65 1.37 9.67
C LEU A 215 24.55 1.25 8.59
N LEU A 216 23.73 0.19 8.65
CA LEU A 216 22.60 0.01 7.74
C LEU A 216 21.50 1.03 7.99
N LYS A 217 21.19 1.34 9.26
CA LYS A 217 20.24 2.39 9.64
C LYS A 217 20.67 3.75 9.11
N PHE A 218 21.96 4.07 9.13
CA PHE A 218 22.49 5.27 8.50
C PHE A 218 22.20 5.30 7.00
N VAL A 219 22.50 4.22 6.28
CA VAL A 219 22.24 4.11 4.83
C VAL A 219 20.75 4.25 4.53
N LEU A 220 19.91 3.57 5.31
CA LEU A 220 18.46 3.64 5.22
C LEU A 220 17.97 5.08 5.42
N THR A 221 18.42 5.75 6.49
CA THR A 221 18.01 7.10 6.88
C THR A 221 18.38 8.14 5.83
N PHE A 222 19.61 8.09 5.30
CA PHE A 222 20.14 9.08 4.36
C PHE A 222 20.06 8.69 2.89
N ARG A 223 19.40 7.58 2.52
CA ARG A 223 19.29 7.06 1.14
C ARG A 223 19.04 8.14 0.08
N ASN A 224 18.12 9.08 0.31
CA ASN A 224 17.81 10.14 -0.64
C ASN A 224 18.98 11.09 -0.92
N GLN A 225 19.89 11.22 0.04
CA GLN A 225 21.05 12.11 0.00
C GLN A 225 22.34 11.43 -0.46
N LEU A 226 22.33 10.10 -0.62
CA LEU A 226 23.45 9.36 -1.16
C LEU A 226 23.47 9.45 -2.70
N PRO A 227 24.65 9.68 -3.31
CA PRO A 227 24.77 9.77 -4.76
C PRO A 227 24.56 8.41 -5.42
N LYS A 228 24.16 8.38 -6.70
CA LYS A 228 23.87 7.14 -7.44
C LYS A 228 25.05 6.16 -7.44
N GLU A 229 26.28 6.65 -7.49
CA GLU A 229 27.49 5.84 -7.48
C GLU A 229 27.61 5.00 -6.19
N ALA A 230 27.14 5.52 -5.06
CA ALA A 230 27.13 4.81 -3.79
C ALA A 230 26.22 3.57 -3.84
N TYR A 231 25.16 3.59 -4.65
CA TYR A 231 24.22 2.47 -4.77
C TYR A 231 24.87 1.28 -5.47
N GLY A 232 25.66 1.53 -6.51
CA GLY A 232 26.38 0.47 -7.24
C GLY A 232 27.35 -0.31 -6.35
N VAL A 233 27.94 0.35 -5.35
CA VAL A 233 28.81 -0.28 -4.34
C VAL A 233 27.98 -0.91 -3.21
N ALA A 234 26.89 -0.27 -2.80
CA ALA A 234 26.06 -0.74 -1.70
C ALA A 234 25.32 -2.05 -2.01
N PHE A 235 24.74 -2.23 -3.19
CA PHE A 235 23.95 -3.44 -3.50
C PHE A 235 24.73 -4.76 -3.30
N PRO A 236 25.97 -4.93 -3.79
CA PRO A 236 26.78 -6.12 -3.49
C PRO A 236 27.05 -6.34 -2.00
N ILE A 237 27.29 -5.27 -1.24
CA ILE A 237 27.51 -5.35 0.21
C ILE A 237 26.23 -5.76 0.93
N LEU A 238 25.11 -5.12 0.60
CA LEU A 238 23.79 -5.46 1.13
C LEU A 238 23.45 -6.93 0.83
N ASN A 239 23.75 -7.40 -0.38
CA ASN A 239 23.55 -8.81 -0.75
C ASN A 239 24.36 -9.78 0.13
N THR A 240 25.56 -9.38 0.55
CA THR A 240 26.39 -10.15 1.47
C THR A 240 25.82 -10.11 2.90
N LEU A 241 25.34 -8.95 3.35
CA LEU A 241 24.70 -8.80 4.67
C LEU A 241 23.39 -9.57 4.80
N LEU A 242 22.69 -9.84 3.70
CA LEU A 242 21.53 -10.73 3.69
C LEU A 242 21.87 -12.17 4.09
N THR A 243 23.13 -12.61 3.98
CA THR A 243 23.55 -13.93 4.44
C THR A 243 23.85 -13.98 5.94
N SER A 244 23.62 -12.89 6.69
CA SER A 244 23.84 -12.86 8.13
C SER A 244 22.82 -13.77 8.84
N PRO A 245 23.25 -14.66 9.75
CA PRO A 245 22.35 -15.40 10.63
C PRO A 245 21.60 -14.50 11.61
N ASP A 246 22.08 -13.28 11.84
CA ASP A 246 21.42 -12.29 12.70
C ASP A 246 20.20 -11.69 12.00
N CYS A 247 19.04 -11.83 12.66
CA CYS A 247 17.75 -11.39 12.12
C CYS A 247 17.70 -9.89 11.85
N ILE A 248 18.20 -9.08 12.77
CA ILE A 248 18.16 -7.62 12.66
C ILE A 248 19.04 -7.15 11.50
N VAL A 249 20.26 -7.68 11.38
CA VAL A 249 21.20 -7.31 10.31
C VAL A 249 20.63 -7.61 8.92
N HIS A 250 20.15 -8.83 8.67
CA HIS A 250 19.61 -9.14 7.33
C HIS A 250 18.29 -8.41 7.07
N THR A 251 17.51 -8.11 8.10
CA THR A 251 16.27 -7.32 7.97
C THR A 251 16.58 -5.90 7.55
N TYR A 252 17.55 -5.27 8.20
CA TYR A 252 18.04 -3.95 7.82
C TYR A 252 18.60 -3.91 6.40
N ALA A 253 19.37 -4.94 6.02
CA ALA A 253 19.89 -5.05 4.66
C ALA A 253 18.75 -5.13 3.63
N ALA A 254 17.72 -5.95 3.90
CA ALA A 254 16.53 -6.04 3.09
C ALA A 254 15.78 -4.69 3.00
N CYS A 255 15.60 -3.98 4.12
CA CYS A 255 14.99 -2.64 4.15
C CYS A 255 15.78 -1.60 3.37
N CYS A 256 17.13 -1.64 3.43
CA CYS A 256 17.98 -0.76 2.64
C CYS A 256 17.75 -1.01 1.14
N VAL A 257 17.82 -2.27 0.70
CA VAL A 257 17.55 -2.64 -0.70
C VAL A 257 16.17 -2.15 -1.12
N GLU A 258 15.14 -2.47 -0.33
CA GLU A 258 13.75 -2.10 -0.60
C GLU A 258 13.58 -0.58 -0.78
N ARG A 259 14.06 0.21 0.18
CA ARG A 259 13.89 1.67 0.15
C ARG A 259 14.81 2.37 -0.83
N MET A 260 15.97 1.81 -1.14
CA MET A 260 16.84 2.35 -2.18
C MET A 260 16.19 2.24 -3.57
N LEU A 261 15.39 1.21 -3.81
CA LEU A 261 14.64 1.03 -5.06
C LEU A 261 13.47 2.02 -5.24
N THR A 262 13.02 2.67 -4.17
CA THR A 262 11.93 3.67 -4.24
C THR A 262 12.42 5.10 -4.43
N VAL A 263 13.73 5.34 -4.30
CA VAL A 263 14.33 6.67 -4.46
C VAL A 263 14.24 7.15 -5.92
N ARG A 264 13.83 8.41 -6.09
CA ARG A 264 13.66 9.05 -7.39
C ARG A 264 14.45 10.36 -7.48
N ASP A 265 15.04 10.60 -8.64
CA ASP A 265 15.63 11.86 -9.05
C ASP A 265 14.61 12.60 -9.94
N GLY A 266 13.81 13.45 -9.30
CA GLY A 266 12.61 14.02 -9.93
C GLY A 266 11.57 12.94 -10.20
N ALA A 267 11.15 12.77 -11.46
CA ALA A 267 10.20 11.73 -11.84
C ALA A 267 10.85 10.36 -12.11
N VAL A 268 12.18 10.31 -12.22
CA VAL A 268 12.92 9.13 -12.69
C VAL A 268 13.45 8.31 -11.50
N PRO A 269 13.27 6.98 -11.47
CA PRO A 269 13.93 6.13 -10.48
C PRO A 269 15.46 6.28 -10.52
N ARG A 270 16.10 6.48 -9.36
CA ARG A 270 17.56 6.62 -9.27
C ARG A 270 18.27 5.34 -9.73
N VAL A 271 17.69 4.20 -9.36
CA VAL A 271 18.10 2.87 -9.82
C VAL A 271 17.14 2.42 -10.92
N ALA A 272 17.66 2.23 -12.13
CA ALA A 272 16.89 1.70 -13.25
C ALA A 272 16.90 0.17 -13.25
N LYS A 273 15.96 -0.45 -13.98
CA LYS A 273 15.90 -1.92 -14.13
C LYS A 273 17.23 -2.55 -14.56
N ALA A 274 17.97 -1.88 -15.45
CA ALA A 274 19.28 -2.34 -15.93
C ALA A 274 20.36 -2.34 -14.85
N ASP A 275 20.25 -1.46 -13.85
CA ASP A 275 21.19 -1.39 -12.73
C ASP A 275 20.98 -2.58 -11.76
N ILE A 276 19.75 -3.11 -11.68
CA ILE A 276 19.36 -4.21 -10.78
C ILE A 276 19.63 -5.57 -11.40
N GLN A 277 19.48 -5.69 -12.73
CA GLN A 277 19.51 -6.97 -13.45
C GLN A 277 20.68 -7.90 -13.06
N PRO A 278 21.94 -7.42 -12.90
CA PRO A 278 23.06 -8.28 -12.52
C PRO A 278 22.95 -8.85 -11.09
N MET A 279 22.24 -8.14 -10.21
CA MET A 279 22.05 -8.48 -8.79
C MET A 279 20.69 -9.08 -8.48
N LEU A 280 19.76 -9.11 -9.44
CA LEU A 280 18.39 -9.58 -9.21
C LEU A 280 18.33 -11.01 -8.67
N GLN A 281 18.94 -11.98 -9.37
CA GLN A 281 18.93 -13.37 -8.92
C GLN A 281 19.70 -13.56 -7.59
N PRO A 282 20.93 -13.03 -7.42
CA PRO A 282 21.64 -13.11 -6.15
C PRO A 282 20.86 -12.55 -4.95
N LEU A 283 20.28 -11.35 -5.09
CA LEU A 283 19.47 -10.72 -4.03
C LEU A 283 18.27 -11.58 -3.68
N LEU A 284 17.53 -12.06 -4.69
CA LEU A 284 16.36 -12.91 -4.44
C LEU A 284 16.76 -14.24 -3.76
N THR A 285 17.87 -14.86 -4.17
CA THR A 285 18.36 -16.09 -3.52
C THR A 285 18.66 -15.85 -2.04
N ASN A 286 19.39 -14.78 -1.70
CA ASN A 286 19.74 -14.50 -0.30
C ASN A 286 18.53 -14.04 0.52
N LEU A 287 17.60 -13.26 -0.04
CA LEU A 287 16.34 -12.90 0.62
C LEU A 287 15.50 -14.14 0.96
N PHE A 288 15.37 -15.10 0.05
CA PHE A 288 14.67 -16.35 0.37
C PHE A 288 15.42 -17.20 1.39
N GLY A 289 16.76 -17.13 1.43
CA GLY A 289 17.58 -17.77 2.45
C GLY A 289 17.33 -17.21 3.86
N CYS A 290 16.94 -15.94 3.99
CA CYS A 290 16.60 -15.37 5.31
C CYS A 290 15.46 -16.13 6.01
N PHE A 291 14.50 -16.69 5.25
CA PHE A 291 13.37 -17.45 5.79
C PHE A 291 13.76 -18.83 6.36
N ASP A 292 14.98 -19.31 6.10
CA ASP A 292 15.50 -20.54 6.70
C ASP A 292 15.89 -20.35 8.18
N HIS A 293 16.02 -19.10 8.64
CA HIS A 293 16.30 -18.78 10.04
C HIS A 293 15.02 -18.71 10.89
N GLU A 294 15.01 -19.34 12.06
CA GLU A 294 13.82 -19.43 12.94
C GLU A 294 13.23 -18.05 13.28
N ALA A 295 14.08 -17.09 13.64
CA ALA A 295 13.68 -15.73 14.00
C ALA A 295 13.17 -14.90 12.81
N SER A 296 13.34 -15.37 11.57
CA SER A 296 12.98 -14.65 10.35
C SER A 296 12.03 -15.43 9.42
N LYS A 297 11.46 -16.57 9.87
CA LYS A 297 10.54 -17.40 9.06
C LYS A 297 9.37 -16.62 8.46
N GLU A 298 8.77 -15.71 9.24
CA GLU A 298 7.65 -14.85 8.83
C GLU A 298 8.03 -13.37 8.84
N ASN A 299 9.26 -13.05 8.39
CA ASN A 299 9.77 -11.68 8.39
C ASN A 299 9.14 -10.84 7.26
N PRO A 300 8.28 -9.86 7.59
CA PRO A 300 7.49 -9.17 6.57
C PRO A 300 8.32 -8.14 5.79
N HIS A 301 9.41 -7.62 6.37
CA HIS A 301 10.29 -6.66 5.69
C HIS A 301 11.12 -7.34 4.59
N VAL A 302 11.59 -8.57 4.84
CA VAL A 302 12.29 -9.38 3.84
C VAL A 302 11.35 -9.71 2.67
N MET A 303 10.12 -10.14 2.95
CA MET A 303 9.13 -10.43 1.89
C MET A 303 8.72 -9.16 1.13
N LYS A 304 8.60 -8.01 1.79
CA LYS A 304 8.39 -6.72 1.12
C LYS A 304 9.54 -6.39 0.17
N CYS A 305 10.78 -6.67 0.55
CA CYS A 305 11.94 -6.49 -0.32
C CYS A 305 11.90 -7.41 -1.56
N VAL A 306 11.48 -8.67 -1.39
CA VAL A 306 11.23 -9.60 -2.53
C VAL A 306 10.21 -8.99 -3.49
N MET A 307 9.05 -8.57 -2.97
CA MET A 307 7.99 -7.91 -3.76
C MET A 307 8.53 -6.69 -4.52
N ARG A 308 9.29 -5.82 -3.84
CA ARG A 308 9.83 -4.59 -4.43
C ARG A 308 10.84 -4.88 -5.54
N LEU A 309 11.72 -5.86 -5.36
CA LEU A 309 12.69 -6.27 -6.38
C LEU A 309 11.99 -6.76 -7.66
N VAL A 310 10.97 -7.61 -7.52
CA VAL A 310 10.20 -8.09 -8.67
C VAL A 310 9.51 -6.93 -9.40
N THR A 311 8.90 -6.03 -8.62
CA THR A 311 8.21 -4.85 -9.17
C THR A 311 9.17 -3.90 -9.90
N ALA A 312 10.37 -3.69 -9.35
CA ALA A 312 11.40 -2.84 -9.94
C ALA A 312 12.05 -3.46 -11.18
N ALA A 313 12.21 -4.79 -11.22
CA ALA A 313 12.77 -5.51 -12.36
C ALA A 313 11.80 -5.58 -13.55
N GLN A 314 10.48 -5.54 -13.32
CA GLN A 314 9.47 -5.61 -14.37
C GLN A 314 9.71 -6.83 -15.30
N GLY A 315 9.68 -6.65 -16.62
CA GLY A 315 9.93 -7.73 -17.59
C GLY A 315 11.26 -8.46 -17.41
N ASP A 316 12.28 -7.82 -16.80
CA ASP A 316 13.59 -8.45 -16.55
C ASP A 316 13.52 -9.51 -15.44
N ALA A 317 12.39 -9.62 -14.72
CA ALA A 317 12.12 -10.70 -13.77
C ALA A 317 11.69 -12.03 -14.44
N ALA A 318 11.31 -12.01 -15.72
CA ALA A 318 10.82 -13.21 -16.42
C ALA A 318 11.78 -14.42 -16.35
N PRO A 319 13.12 -14.26 -16.51
CA PRO A 319 14.06 -15.39 -16.42
C PRO A 319 14.12 -16.05 -15.03
N VAL A 320 13.84 -15.29 -13.97
CA VAL A 320 13.85 -15.78 -12.57
C VAL A 320 12.46 -16.17 -12.07
N ALA A 321 11.41 -15.94 -12.87
CA ALA A 321 10.02 -16.23 -12.49
C ALA A 321 9.78 -17.69 -12.07
N PRO A 322 10.34 -18.74 -12.72
CA PRO A 322 10.13 -20.12 -12.26
C PRO A 322 10.63 -20.36 -10.82
N MET A 323 11.77 -19.77 -10.46
CA MET A 323 12.33 -19.83 -9.11
C MET A 323 11.45 -19.06 -8.12
N LEU A 324 11.01 -17.85 -8.48
CA LEU A 324 10.12 -17.03 -7.65
C LEU A 324 8.80 -17.74 -7.36
N VAL A 325 8.13 -18.27 -8.39
CA VAL A 325 6.87 -19.01 -8.24
C VAL A 325 7.09 -20.20 -7.32
N SER A 326 8.10 -21.02 -7.59
CA SER A 326 8.39 -22.21 -6.76
C SER A 326 8.63 -21.86 -5.29
N LYS A 327 9.46 -20.86 -5.01
CA LYS A 327 9.77 -20.42 -3.65
C LYS A 327 8.55 -19.84 -2.94
N LEU A 328 7.81 -18.92 -3.58
CA LEU A 328 6.61 -18.30 -3.01
C LEU A 328 5.50 -19.32 -2.76
N THR A 329 5.27 -20.26 -3.69
CA THR A 329 4.29 -21.34 -3.48
C THR A 329 4.72 -22.30 -2.38
N GLY A 330 6.03 -22.57 -2.24
CA GLY A 330 6.56 -23.39 -1.15
C GLY A 330 6.33 -22.76 0.22
N VAL A 331 6.60 -21.46 0.36
CA VAL A 331 6.29 -20.68 1.57
C VAL A 331 4.79 -20.75 1.89
N LEU A 332 3.93 -20.52 0.89
CA LEU A 332 2.47 -20.57 1.06
C LEU A 332 1.99 -21.96 1.49
N SER A 333 2.51 -23.04 0.88
CA SER A 333 2.19 -24.41 1.27
C SER A 333 2.58 -24.70 2.71
N GLY A 334 3.76 -24.26 3.15
CA GLY A 334 4.20 -24.41 4.55
C GLY A 334 3.28 -23.68 5.53
N LEU A 335 2.84 -22.46 5.19
CA LEU A 335 1.87 -21.73 5.99
C LEU A 335 0.53 -22.48 6.08
N CYS A 336 -0.02 -22.94 4.94
CA CYS A 336 -1.26 -23.73 4.90
C CYS A 336 -1.18 -25.00 5.75
N GLU A 337 -0.05 -25.70 5.75
CA GLU A 337 0.18 -26.86 6.63
C GLU A 337 0.18 -26.45 8.12
N GLY A 338 0.77 -25.31 8.46
CA GLY A 338 0.71 -24.74 9.80
C GLY A 338 -0.72 -24.46 10.27
N PHE A 339 -1.55 -23.85 9.42
CA PHE A 339 -2.96 -23.60 9.73
C PHE A 339 -3.73 -24.90 10.04
N LYS A 340 -3.48 -25.98 9.28
CA LYS A 340 -4.08 -27.30 9.57
C LYS A 340 -3.71 -27.83 10.96
N GLN A 341 -2.50 -27.53 11.40
CA GLN A 341 -1.98 -27.93 12.70
C GLN A 341 -2.45 -26.98 13.82
N GLY A 342 -3.30 -26.00 13.53
CA GLY A 342 -3.78 -25.01 14.48
C GLY A 342 -2.76 -23.94 14.82
N ILE A 343 -1.70 -23.80 14.03
CA ILE A 343 -0.71 -22.73 14.19
C ILE A 343 -1.33 -21.45 13.64
N ALA A 344 -1.54 -20.48 14.53
CA ALA A 344 -2.10 -19.19 14.15
C ALA A 344 -1.11 -18.40 13.26
N PRO A 345 -1.62 -17.62 12.30
CA PRO A 345 -0.80 -16.72 11.50
C PRO A 345 -0.15 -15.69 12.43
N LYS A 346 1.18 -15.52 12.34
CA LYS A 346 1.86 -14.58 13.23
C LYS A 346 1.89 -13.17 12.65
N ASN A 347 2.05 -13.04 11.33
CA ASN A 347 2.24 -11.74 10.71
C ASN A 347 1.38 -11.52 9.43
N PRO A 348 0.30 -10.70 9.50
CA PRO A 348 -0.55 -10.42 8.33
C PRO A 348 0.17 -9.65 7.22
N ALA A 349 1.16 -8.81 7.55
CA ALA A 349 1.96 -8.09 6.55
C ALA A 349 2.83 -9.05 5.73
N PHE A 350 3.40 -10.08 6.36
CA PHE A 350 4.14 -11.12 5.65
C PHE A 350 3.25 -11.82 4.61
N HIS A 351 2.05 -12.23 5.00
CA HIS A 351 1.08 -12.86 4.09
C HIS A 351 0.69 -11.94 2.93
N HIS A 352 0.39 -10.68 3.21
CA HIS A 352 0.08 -9.70 2.18
C HIS A 352 1.21 -9.58 1.15
N PHE A 353 2.46 -9.46 1.60
CA PHE A 353 3.60 -9.31 0.70
C PHE A 353 3.95 -10.60 -0.09
N ILE A 354 3.58 -11.80 0.39
CA ILE A 354 3.65 -13.03 -0.42
C ILE A 354 2.74 -12.89 -1.64
N PHE A 355 1.48 -12.52 -1.43
CA PHE A 355 0.49 -12.40 -2.50
C PHE A 355 0.78 -11.21 -3.43
N GLU A 356 1.29 -10.09 -2.91
CA GLU A 356 1.81 -9.00 -3.75
C GLU A 356 2.98 -9.46 -4.62
N SER A 357 3.90 -10.25 -4.06
CA SER A 357 5.02 -10.83 -4.81
C SER A 357 4.52 -11.74 -5.93
N LEU A 358 3.55 -12.62 -5.65
CA LEU A 358 2.93 -13.48 -6.67
C LEU A 358 2.23 -12.66 -7.75
N ALA A 359 1.47 -11.62 -7.37
CA ALA A 359 0.80 -10.74 -8.31
C ALA A 359 1.79 -9.97 -9.19
N ALA A 360 2.92 -9.53 -8.64
CA ALA A 360 4.00 -8.88 -9.38
C ALA A 360 4.64 -9.86 -10.38
N VAL A 361 4.91 -11.10 -9.98
CA VAL A 361 5.44 -12.14 -10.88
C VAL A 361 4.47 -12.41 -12.04
N ILE A 362 3.17 -12.57 -11.76
CA ILE A 362 2.15 -12.75 -12.81
C ILE A 362 2.17 -11.61 -13.80
N LYS A 363 2.18 -10.37 -13.31
CA LYS A 363 2.24 -9.17 -14.16
C LYS A 363 3.47 -9.20 -15.08
N CYS A 364 4.62 -9.61 -14.56
CA CYS A 364 5.87 -9.68 -15.33
C CYS A 364 5.84 -10.80 -16.39
N VAL A 365 5.42 -12.01 -16.01
CA VAL A 365 5.37 -13.16 -16.92
C VAL A 365 4.34 -12.92 -18.04
N CYS A 366 3.14 -12.45 -17.69
CA CYS A 366 2.10 -12.18 -18.67
C CYS A 366 2.45 -11.03 -19.63
N ALA A 367 3.24 -10.04 -19.18
CA ALA A 367 3.70 -8.96 -20.06
C ALA A 367 4.64 -9.45 -21.18
N GLY A 368 5.35 -10.57 -20.96
CA GLY A 368 6.21 -11.18 -21.97
C GLY A 368 5.47 -11.89 -23.10
N GLY A 369 4.18 -12.19 -22.95
CA GLY A 369 3.34 -12.82 -23.97
C GLY A 369 3.58 -14.31 -24.20
N ASP A 370 4.50 -14.95 -23.48
CA ASP A 370 4.80 -16.38 -23.61
C ASP A 370 3.71 -17.24 -22.92
N GLN A 371 2.81 -17.80 -23.73
CA GLN A 371 1.71 -18.63 -23.25
C GLN A 371 2.17 -19.91 -22.55
N GLN A 372 3.33 -20.46 -22.91
CA GLN A 372 3.87 -21.66 -22.28
C GLN A 372 4.40 -21.34 -20.87
N ALA A 373 5.07 -20.20 -20.72
CA ALA A 373 5.52 -19.72 -19.42
C ALA A 373 4.32 -19.44 -18.49
N VAL A 374 3.25 -18.81 -19.01
CA VAL A 374 2.02 -18.59 -18.25
C VAL A 374 1.37 -19.92 -17.83
N ALA A 375 1.26 -20.89 -18.74
CA ALA A 375 0.71 -22.21 -18.42
C ALA A 375 1.52 -22.97 -17.36
N SER A 376 2.86 -22.90 -17.43
CA SER A 376 3.74 -23.52 -16.43
C SER A 376 3.61 -22.87 -15.05
N MET A 377 3.49 -21.55 -15.00
CA MET A 377 3.26 -20.79 -13.77
C MET A 377 1.90 -21.18 -13.15
N GLU A 378 0.83 -21.18 -13.95
CA GLU A 378 -0.51 -21.61 -13.50
C GLU A 378 -0.51 -23.03 -12.94
N GLY A 379 0.15 -23.97 -13.62
CA GLY A 379 0.25 -25.36 -13.19
C GLY A 379 0.90 -25.53 -11.81
N THR A 380 1.78 -24.60 -11.41
CA THR A 380 2.43 -24.60 -10.11
C THR A 380 1.61 -23.87 -9.05
N MET A 381 0.91 -22.79 -9.43
CA MET A 381 0.16 -21.93 -8.51
C MET A 381 -1.24 -22.45 -8.17
N ILE A 382 -1.97 -23.03 -9.13
CA ILE A 382 -3.37 -23.45 -8.95
C ILE A 382 -3.56 -24.55 -7.89
N PRO A 383 -2.71 -25.59 -7.76
CA PRO A 383 -2.96 -26.65 -6.77
C PRO A 383 -2.86 -26.19 -5.31
N PRO A 384 -1.81 -25.47 -4.84
CA PRO A 384 -1.76 -24.92 -3.48
C PRO A 384 -2.96 -24.03 -3.14
N PHE A 385 -3.47 -23.35 -4.15
CA PHE A 385 -4.60 -22.46 -4.08
C PHE A 385 -5.95 -23.17 -3.97
N GLN A 386 -6.14 -24.29 -4.68
CA GLN A 386 -7.32 -25.14 -4.48
C GLN A 386 -7.38 -25.67 -3.05
N LEU A 387 -6.22 -26.06 -2.49
CA LEU A 387 -6.10 -26.50 -1.11
C LEU A 387 -6.53 -25.41 -0.10
N VAL A 388 -6.23 -24.13 -0.35
CA VAL A 388 -6.67 -23.00 0.48
C VAL A 388 -8.20 -22.95 0.59
N ILE A 389 -8.93 -23.17 -0.51
CA ILE A 389 -10.40 -23.20 -0.46
C ILE A 389 -10.92 -24.49 0.16
N GLU A 390 -10.40 -25.63 -0.25
CA GLU A 390 -10.86 -26.93 0.27
C GLU A 390 -10.69 -27.06 1.78
N GLN A 391 -9.68 -26.39 2.34
CA GLN A 391 -9.39 -26.37 3.77
C GLN A 391 -10.01 -25.19 4.51
N ASP A 392 -10.77 -24.35 3.80
CA ASP A 392 -11.42 -23.15 4.34
C ASP A 392 -10.46 -22.20 5.09
N VAL A 393 -9.26 -21.97 4.54
CA VAL A 393 -8.29 -21.01 5.09
C VAL A 393 -8.74 -19.59 4.76
N THR A 394 -9.68 -19.09 5.55
CA THR A 394 -10.43 -17.84 5.29
C THR A 394 -9.56 -16.62 5.10
N GLU A 395 -8.40 -16.56 5.75
CA GLU A 395 -7.42 -15.47 5.69
C GLU A 395 -6.82 -15.31 4.29
N PHE A 396 -6.69 -16.41 3.54
CA PHE A 396 -6.05 -16.43 2.22
C PHE A 396 -7.04 -16.43 1.06
N GLN A 397 -8.30 -16.74 1.31
CA GLN A 397 -9.35 -16.75 0.28
C GLN A 397 -9.43 -15.42 -0.51
N PRO A 398 -9.46 -14.22 0.10
CA PRO A 398 -9.56 -12.97 -0.67
C PRO A 398 -8.36 -12.75 -1.60
N TYR A 399 -7.16 -13.15 -1.18
CA TYR A 399 -5.96 -13.01 -1.98
C TYR A 399 -5.93 -14.02 -3.12
N PHE A 400 -6.27 -15.28 -2.83
CA PHE A 400 -6.37 -16.32 -3.83
C PHE A 400 -7.31 -15.89 -4.98
N VAL A 401 -8.49 -15.40 -4.64
CA VAL A 401 -9.48 -14.98 -5.64
C VAL A 401 -8.95 -13.82 -6.50
N GLN A 402 -8.19 -12.88 -5.91
CA GLN A 402 -7.54 -11.80 -6.66
C GLN A 402 -6.49 -12.32 -7.64
N ILE A 403 -5.69 -13.31 -7.22
CA ILE A 403 -4.66 -13.92 -8.06
C ILE A 403 -5.28 -14.67 -9.24
N VAL A 404 -6.33 -15.47 -9.02
CA VAL A 404 -7.03 -16.17 -10.12
C VAL A 404 -7.69 -15.19 -11.07
N ALA A 405 -8.27 -14.10 -10.55
CA ALA A 405 -8.84 -13.06 -11.40
C ALA A 405 -7.76 -12.45 -12.30
N GLN A 406 -6.61 -12.10 -11.74
CA GLN A 406 -5.48 -11.55 -12.50
C GLN A 406 -4.96 -12.52 -13.57
N LEU A 407 -4.81 -13.81 -13.23
CA LEU A 407 -4.37 -14.84 -14.19
C LEU A 407 -5.37 -14.97 -15.35
N LEU A 408 -6.66 -15.09 -15.03
CA LEU A 408 -7.73 -15.26 -16.02
C LEU A 408 -7.84 -14.05 -16.94
N GLU A 409 -7.76 -12.82 -16.41
CA GLU A 409 -7.81 -11.57 -17.18
C GLU A 409 -6.71 -11.47 -18.24
N ARG A 410 -5.58 -12.14 -18.02
CA ARG A 410 -4.43 -12.16 -18.92
C ARG A 410 -4.39 -13.39 -19.84
N ARG A 411 -5.36 -14.30 -19.70
CA ARG A 411 -5.39 -15.53 -20.48
C ARG A 411 -5.93 -15.30 -21.90
N ALA A 412 -5.28 -15.93 -22.88
CA ALA A 412 -5.81 -16.00 -24.24
C ALA A 412 -7.10 -16.83 -24.29
N GLN A 413 -7.98 -16.54 -25.25
CA GLN A 413 -9.17 -17.33 -25.52
C GLN A 413 -8.86 -18.43 -26.56
N PRO A 414 -9.44 -19.64 -26.45
CA PRO A 414 -10.33 -20.10 -25.38
C PRO A 414 -9.59 -20.34 -24.06
N VAL A 415 -10.31 -20.17 -22.95
CA VAL A 415 -9.75 -20.36 -21.61
C VAL A 415 -9.58 -21.87 -21.33
N PRO A 416 -8.46 -22.29 -20.68
CA PRO A 416 -8.25 -23.69 -20.30
C PRO A 416 -9.37 -24.29 -19.45
N GLU A 417 -9.66 -25.58 -19.64
CA GLU A 417 -10.72 -26.31 -18.93
C GLU A 417 -10.59 -26.24 -17.40
N THR A 418 -9.36 -26.17 -16.88
CA THR A 418 -9.09 -26.03 -15.45
C THR A 418 -9.85 -24.86 -14.82
N TYR A 419 -9.96 -23.72 -15.51
CA TYR A 419 -10.73 -22.58 -15.01
C TYR A 419 -12.24 -22.88 -14.97
N LEU A 420 -12.77 -23.60 -15.96
CA LEU A 420 -14.18 -23.99 -15.98
C LEU A 420 -14.51 -24.99 -14.87
N THR A 421 -13.59 -25.92 -14.57
CA THR A 421 -13.75 -26.86 -13.45
C THR A 421 -13.66 -26.20 -12.08
N LEU A 422 -12.91 -25.09 -11.97
CA LEU A 422 -12.77 -24.31 -10.74
C LEU A 422 -14.01 -23.46 -10.45
N LEU A 423 -14.70 -22.98 -11.49
CA LEU A 423 -15.80 -22.03 -11.37
C LEU A 423 -16.94 -22.48 -10.43
N PRO A 424 -17.47 -23.72 -10.48
CA PRO A 424 -18.53 -24.16 -9.57
C PRO A 424 -18.21 -23.97 -8.09
N MET A 425 -16.96 -24.24 -7.68
CA MET A 425 -16.51 -24.06 -6.30
C MET A 425 -16.54 -22.57 -5.91
N LEU A 426 -16.11 -21.68 -6.81
CA LEU A 426 -16.08 -20.23 -6.60
C LEU A 426 -17.47 -19.56 -6.57
N LEU A 427 -18.49 -20.23 -7.12
CA LEU A 427 -19.88 -19.75 -7.12
C LEU A 427 -20.66 -20.19 -5.88
N GLN A 428 -20.08 -21.00 -4.99
CA GLN A 428 -20.78 -21.50 -3.81
C GLN A 428 -21.08 -20.38 -2.80
N GLN A 429 -22.28 -20.42 -2.21
CA GLN A 429 -22.78 -19.41 -1.28
C GLN A 429 -21.83 -19.09 -0.10
N PRO A 430 -21.14 -20.07 0.55
CA PRO A 430 -20.26 -19.77 1.68
C PRO A 430 -19.17 -18.75 1.37
N LEU A 431 -18.52 -18.86 0.20
CA LEU A 431 -17.47 -17.92 -0.22
C LEU A 431 -18.01 -16.49 -0.39
N TRP A 432 -19.24 -16.35 -0.89
CA TRP A 432 -19.90 -15.06 -1.10
C TRP A 432 -20.51 -14.46 0.18
N ALA A 433 -20.72 -15.27 1.22
CA ALA A 433 -21.18 -14.78 2.52
C ALA A 433 -20.10 -13.94 3.23
N ALA A 434 -18.82 -14.26 3.01
CA ALA A 434 -17.68 -13.51 3.52
C ALA A 434 -17.51 -12.17 2.77
N LYS A 435 -17.72 -11.04 3.46
CA LYS A 435 -17.63 -9.69 2.88
C LYS A 435 -16.25 -9.36 2.30
N SER A 436 -15.19 -9.91 2.89
CA SER A 436 -13.82 -9.76 2.42
C SER A 436 -13.58 -10.40 1.05
N ASN A 437 -14.33 -11.45 0.69
CA ASN A 437 -14.21 -12.13 -0.61
C ASN A 437 -15.00 -11.43 -1.73
N GLN A 438 -16.11 -10.76 -1.41
CA GLN A 438 -17.08 -10.26 -2.41
C GLN A 438 -16.48 -9.37 -3.51
N PRO A 439 -15.58 -8.39 -3.22
CA PRO A 439 -14.98 -7.57 -4.27
C PRO A 439 -14.15 -8.41 -5.25
N ALA A 440 -13.31 -9.31 -4.74
CA ALA A 440 -12.45 -10.17 -5.55
C ALA A 440 -13.27 -11.17 -6.36
N LEU A 441 -14.29 -11.79 -5.76
CA LEU A 441 -15.15 -12.76 -6.43
C LEU A 441 -15.94 -12.10 -7.55
N THR A 442 -16.43 -10.88 -7.33
CA THR A 442 -17.11 -10.10 -8.38
C THR A 442 -16.18 -9.82 -9.55
N ARG A 443 -14.94 -9.40 -9.28
CA ARG A 443 -13.91 -9.21 -10.32
C ARG A 443 -13.64 -10.52 -11.08
N LEU A 444 -13.49 -11.63 -10.37
CA LEU A 444 -13.24 -12.94 -10.97
C LEU A 444 -14.38 -13.38 -11.89
N VAL A 445 -15.65 -13.30 -11.44
CA VAL A 445 -16.81 -13.67 -12.29
C VAL A 445 -16.89 -12.79 -13.54
N ARG A 446 -16.58 -11.49 -13.43
CA ARG A 446 -16.49 -10.61 -14.61
C ARG A 446 -15.42 -11.09 -15.59
N ALA A 447 -14.23 -11.46 -15.09
CA ALA A 447 -13.15 -11.99 -15.92
C ALA A 447 -13.56 -13.30 -16.62
N TYR A 448 -14.32 -14.17 -15.95
CA TYR A 448 -14.92 -15.36 -16.59
C TYR A 448 -15.89 -15.00 -17.71
N VAL A 449 -16.77 -14.03 -17.49
CA VAL A 449 -17.72 -13.59 -18.53
C VAL A 449 -16.99 -12.96 -19.73
N GLU A 450 -15.97 -12.14 -19.48
CA GLU A 450 -15.15 -11.49 -20.51
C GLU A 450 -14.34 -12.51 -21.33
N ARG A 451 -13.67 -13.46 -20.66
CA ARG A 451 -12.69 -14.36 -21.29
C ARG A 451 -13.29 -15.67 -21.76
N ALA A 452 -14.32 -16.17 -21.09
CA ALA A 452 -14.92 -17.46 -21.36
C ALA A 452 -16.41 -17.36 -21.75
N GLY A 453 -16.92 -16.17 -22.11
CA GLY A 453 -18.35 -15.96 -22.42
C GLY A 453 -18.96 -16.99 -23.38
N GLY A 454 -18.27 -17.31 -24.48
CA GLY A 454 -18.71 -18.35 -25.42
C GLY A 454 -18.75 -19.76 -24.81
N GLN A 455 -17.74 -20.14 -24.03
CA GLN A 455 -17.67 -21.43 -23.33
C GLN A 455 -18.74 -21.53 -22.22
N LEU A 456 -19.00 -20.43 -21.51
CA LEU A 456 -20.04 -20.35 -20.49
C LEU A 456 -21.43 -20.51 -21.11
N VAL A 457 -21.73 -19.81 -22.21
CA VAL A 457 -23.03 -19.93 -22.89
C VAL A 457 -23.24 -21.34 -23.45
N ALA A 458 -22.18 -22.00 -23.93
CA ALA A 458 -22.24 -23.40 -24.34
C ALA A 458 -22.53 -24.35 -23.16
N SER A 459 -21.99 -24.06 -21.98
CA SER A 459 -22.29 -24.77 -20.72
C SER A 459 -23.49 -24.14 -20.01
N GLN A 460 -24.70 -24.51 -20.45
CA GLN A 460 -25.95 -23.99 -19.88
C GLN A 460 -25.95 -24.04 -18.34
N ALA A 461 -25.47 -25.12 -17.72
CA ALA A 461 -25.43 -25.23 -16.27
C ALA A 461 -24.59 -24.13 -15.58
N LEU A 462 -23.38 -23.86 -16.08
CA LEU A 462 -22.50 -22.83 -15.49
C LEU A 462 -23.07 -21.43 -15.69
N PHE A 463 -23.60 -21.14 -16.88
CA PHE A 463 -24.19 -19.85 -17.15
C PHE A 463 -25.41 -19.58 -16.24
N HIS A 464 -26.30 -20.56 -16.06
CA HIS A 464 -27.44 -20.41 -15.16
C HIS A 464 -27.02 -20.23 -13.70
N GLN A 465 -25.91 -20.84 -13.25
CA GLN A 465 -25.38 -20.59 -11.90
C GLN A 465 -24.94 -19.13 -11.71
N ILE A 466 -24.28 -18.54 -12.72
CA ILE A 466 -23.91 -17.11 -12.70
C ILE A 466 -25.17 -16.24 -12.65
N LEU A 467 -26.20 -16.54 -13.44
CA LEU A 467 -27.45 -15.79 -13.43
C LEU A 467 -28.17 -15.88 -12.07
N GLY A 468 -28.21 -17.07 -11.46
CA GLY A 468 -28.77 -17.27 -10.12
C GLY A 468 -27.99 -16.53 -9.03
N LEU A 469 -26.66 -16.46 -9.15
CA LEU A 469 -25.82 -15.64 -8.29
C LEU A 469 -26.16 -14.15 -8.45
N VAL A 470 -26.25 -13.63 -9.68
CA VAL A 470 -26.62 -12.23 -9.94
C VAL A 470 -27.98 -11.90 -9.32
N GLN A 471 -28.97 -12.78 -9.49
CA GLN A 471 -30.29 -12.61 -8.87
C GLN A 471 -30.19 -12.54 -7.34
N THR A 472 -29.40 -13.43 -6.73
CA THR A 472 -29.19 -13.46 -5.27
C THR A 472 -28.51 -12.18 -4.76
N LEU A 473 -27.45 -11.74 -5.43
CA LEU A 473 -26.72 -10.52 -5.05
C LEU A 473 -27.61 -9.27 -5.17
N MET A 474 -28.53 -9.24 -6.15
CA MET A 474 -29.48 -8.14 -6.37
C MET A 474 -30.47 -7.96 -5.21
N MET A 475 -30.77 -9.03 -4.45
CA MET A 475 -31.77 -8.99 -3.37
C MET A 475 -31.30 -8.22 -2.14
N ALA A 476 -29.98 -7.98 -1.96
CA ALA A 476 -29.43 -7.37 -0.75
C ALA A 476 -28.67 -6.06 -1.01
N LYS A 477 -28.94 -5.04 -0.18
CA LYS A 477 -28.33 -3.69 -0.25
C LYS A 477 -26.80 -3.69 -0.30
N MET A 478 -26.18 -4.64 0.38
CA MET A 478 -24.72 -4.69 0.50
C MET A 478 -24.04 -5.30 -0.73
N THR A 479 -24.78 -6.02 -1.58
CA THR A 479 -24.24 -6.80 -2.70
C THR A 479 -24.83 -6.41 -4.06
N ASP A 480 -25.90 -5.62 -4.08
CA ASP A 480 -26.62 -5.25 -5.31
C ASP A 480 -25.74 -4.58 -6.37
N HIS A 481 -24.80 -3.72 -5.98
CA HIS A 481 -23.81 -3.13 -6.88
C HIS A 481 -22.85 -4.15 -7.51
N TYR A 482 -22.57 -5.28 -6.85
CA TYR A 482 -21.78 -6.36 -7.46
C TYR A 482 -22.58 -7.09 -8.54
N ALA A 483 -23.90 -7.27 -8.33
CA ALA A 483 -24.80 -7.85 -9.33
C ALA A 483 -24.77 -7.05 -10.64
N PHE A 484 -24.87 -5.72 -10.55
CA PHE A 484 -24.76 -4.84 -11.73
C PHE A 484 -23.38 -4.89 -12.39
N SER A 485 -22.31 -5.02 -11.60
CA SER A 485 -20.95 -5.14 -12.13
C SER A 485 -20.80 -6.40 -13.02
N ILE A 486 -21.40 -7.52 -12.61
CA ILE A 486 -21.45 -8.75 -13.40
C ILE A 486 -22.40 -8.60 -14.60
N LEU A 487 -23.58 -7.99 -14.42
CA LEU A 487 -24.53 -7.71 -15.51
C LEU A 487 -23.92 -6.85 -16.62
N ASN A 488 -23.13 -5.84 -16.26
CA ASN A 488 -22.42 -5.02 -17.24
C ASN A 488 -21.44 -5.86 -18.07
N ALA A 489 -20.71 -6.79 -17.44
CA ALA A 489 -19.85 -7.71 -18.18
C ALA A 489 -20.66 -8.65 -19.10
N ILE A 490 -21.83 -9.12 -18.65
CA ILE A 490 -22.74 -9.93 -19.47
C ILE A 490 -23.21 -9.14 -20.70
N LEU A 491 -23.61 -7.87 -20.52
CA LEU A 491 -24.01 -7.01 -21.65
C LEU A 491 -22.87 -6.82 -22.66
N CYS A 492 -21.62 -6.74 -22.21
CA CYS A 492 -20.49 -6.53 -23.11
C CYS A 492 -20.04 -7.80 -23.86
N HIS A 493 -20.18 -8.98 -23.26
CA HIS A 493 -19.49 -10.19 -23.74
C HIS A 493 -20.39 -11.39 -24.05
N VAL A 494 -21.68 -11.33 -23.71
CA VAL A 494 -22.66 -12.38 -24.04
C VAL A 494 -23.45 -11.99 -25.28
N PRO A 495 -23.69 -12.91 -26.24
CA PRO A 495 -24.47 -12.61 -27.44
C PRO A 495 -25.90 -12.10 -27.13
N PRO A 496 -26.37 -11.02 -27.78
CA PRO A 496 -27.70 -10.44 -27.51
C PRO A 496 -28.86 -11.40 -27.73
N ALA A 497 -28.69 -12.40 -28.60
CA ALA A 497 -29.70 -13.44 -28.85
C ALA A 497 -30.10 -14.21 -27.58
N LYS A 498 -29.25 -14.22 -26.55
CA LYS A 498 -29.53 -14.88 -25.26
C LYS A 498 -30.26 -14.00 -24.26
N PHE A 499 -30.28 -12.68 -24.45
CA PHE A 499 -30.85 -11.74 -23.50
C PHE A 499 -32.33 -12.00 -23.16
N PRO A 500 -33.22 -12.34 -24.11
CA PRO A 500 -34.62 -12.62 -23.80
C PRO A 500 -34.82 -13.77 -22.81
N GLU A 501 -33.86 -14.70 -22.70
CA GLU A 501 -33.93 -15.86 -21.81
C GLU A 501 -33.81 -15.48 -20.31
N PHE A 502 -33.13 -14.36 -19.99
CA PHE A 502 -32.80 -14.04 -18.59
C PHE A 502 -32.94 -12.56 -18.20
N LEU A 503 -32.77 -11.60 -19.12
CA LEU A 503 -32.84 -10.18 -18.77
C LEU A 503 -34.20 -9.75 -18.20
N PRO A 504 -35.36 -10.25 -18.63
CA PRO A 504 -36.65 -9.89 -18.01
C PRO A 504 -36.68 -10.19 -16.51
N VAL A 505 -36.22 -11.38 -16.11
CA VAL A 505 -36.19 -11.81 -14.71
C VAL A 505 -35.24 -10.93 -13.89
N LEU A 506 -34.04 -10.64 -14.40
CA LEU A 506 -33.04 -9.83 -13.69
C LEU A 506 -33.42 -8.34 -13.65
N THR A 507 -34.11 -7.83 -14.68
CA THR A 507 -34.64 -6.47 -14.70
C THR A 507 -35.75 -6.32 -13.67
N ASN A 508 -36.68 -7.27 -13.59
CA ASN A 508 -37.71 -7.28 -12.54
C ASN A 508 -37.10 -7.33 -11.14
N ALA A 509 -36.10 -8.18 -10.92
CA ALA A 509 -35.37 -8.24 -9.65
C ALA A 509 -34.73 -6.88 -9.27
N ALA A 510 -34.14 -6.18 -10.26
CA ALA A 510 -33.59 -4.85 -10.04
C ALA A 510 -34.68 -3.80 -9.74
N LEU A 511 -35.82 -3.85 -10.45
CA LEU A 511 -36.94 -2.92 -10.22
C LEU A 511 -37.61 -3.15 -8.86
N ASP A 512 -37.81 -4.41 -8.45
CA ASP A 512 -38.30 -4.76 -7.11
C ASP A 512 -37.37 -4.22 -6.02
N ARG A 513 -36.06 -4.29 -6.25
CA ARG A 513 -35.05 -3.73 -5.33
C ARG A 513 -35.10 -2.21 -5.30
N PHE A 514 -35.28 -1.57 -6.47
CA PHE A 514 -35.44 -0.13 -6.62
C PHE A 514 -36.66 0.40 -5.85
N GLN A 515 -37.82 -0.27 -5.97
CA GLN A 515 -39.05 0.09 -5.24
C GLN A 515 -38.88 0.05 -3.72
N LYS A 516 -37.93 -0.75 -3.21
CA LYS A 516 -37.61 -0.86 -1.78
C LYS A 516 -36.56 0.18 -1.31
N LEU A 517 -36.12 1.09 -2.18
CA LEU A 517 -35.19 2.14 -1.78
C LEU A 517 -35.91 3.30 -1.10
N PRO A 518 -35.25 3.99 -0.15
CA PRO A 518 -35.72 5.28 0.33
C PRO A 518 -35.86 6.28 -0.83
N ALA A 519 -36.92 7.10 -0.84
CA ALA A 519 -37.19 8.07 -1.92
C ALA A 519 -36.01 9.02 -2.23
N ASN A 520 -35.20 9.35 -1.22
CA ASN A 520 -34.04 10.23 -1.35
C ASN A 520 -32.70 9.47 -1.51
N SER A 521 -32.73 8.18 -1.84
CA SER A 521 -31.52 7.38 -2.01
C SER A 521 -30.70 7.87 -3.21
N ASN A 522 -29.42 8.18 -2.96
CA ASN A 522 -28.40 8.47 -3.96
C ASN A 522 -27.25 7.45 -3.86
N GLY A 523 -27.53 6.24 -3.37
CA GLY A 523 -26.54 5.22 -3.07
C GLY A 523 -26.01 4.44 -4.28
N LYS A 524 -25.06 3.52 -4.02
CA LYS A 524 -24.39 2.69 -5.04
C LYS A 524 -25.35 1.97 -5.98
N PHE A 525 -26.45 1.40 -5.46
CA PHE A 525 -27.47 0.74 -6.28
C PHE A 525 -27.99 1.66 -7.40
N LEU A 526 -28.40 2.89 -7.05
CA LEU A 526 -29.01 3.79 -8.02
C LEU A 526 -28.00 4.17 -9.11
N ARG A 527 -26.75 4.49 -8.70
CA ARG A 527 -25.65 4.70 -9.65
C ARG A 527 -25.49 3.51 -10.59
N SER A 528 -25.39 2.30 -10.05
CA SER A 528 -25.21 1.07 -10.82
C SER A 528 -26.37 0.77 -11.78
N LEU A 529 -27.62 1.06 -11.38
CA LEU A 529 -28.80 0.90 -12.23
C LEU A 529 -28.77 1.88 -13.42
N LEU A 530 -28.45 3.16 -13.17
CA LEU A 530 -28.35 4.16 -14.25
C LEU A 530 -27.23 3.82 -15.23
N VAL A 531 -26.08 3.38 -14.73
CA VAL A 531 -24.96 2.94 -15.58
C VAL A 531 -25.34 1.70 -16.38
N PHE A 532 -26.04 0.73 -15.78
CA PHE A 532 -26.48 -0.48 -16.48
C PHE A 532 -27.41 -0.17 -17.66
N PHE A 533 -28.47 0.62 -17.45
CA PHE A 533 -29.37 0.98 -18.56
C PHE A 533 -28.69 1.87 -19.60
N SER A 534 -27.80 2.77 -19.18
CA SER A 534 -27.00 3.57 -20.11
C SER A 534 -26.11 2.68 -20.98
N LEU A 535 -25.44 1.70 -20.37
CA LEU A 535 -24.58 0.75 -21.07
C LEU A 535 -25.39 -0.13 -22.04
N TYR A 536 -26.58 -0.58 -21.63
CA TYR A 536 -27.49 -1.31 -22.50
C TYR A 536 -27.79 -0.48 -23.75
N ALA A 537 -28.30 0.74 -23.59
CA ALA A 537 -28.61 1.62 -24.72
C ALA A 537 -27.36 1.89 -25.58
N ALA A 538 -26.21 2.12 -24.95
CA ALA A 538 -24.95 2.39 -25.62
C ALA A 538 -24.43 1.22 -26.47
N LYS A 539 -24.60 -0.04 -26.03
CA LYS A 539 -24.06 -1.23 -26.74
C LYS A 539 -25.06 -1.90 -27.67
N HIS A 540 -26.32 -2.00 -27.26
CA HIS A 540 -27.35 -2.78 -27.96
C HIS A 540 -28.44 -1.92 -28.60
N GLY A 541 -28.35 -0.60 -28.44
CA GLY A 541 -29.28 0.35 -29.01
C GLY A 541 -30.46 0.64 -28.07
N PRO A 542 -31.04 1.85 -28.18
CA PRO A 542 -32.09 2.29 -27.26
C PRO A 542 -33.44 1.62 -27.53
N ASP A 543 -33.69 1.09 -28.74
CA ASP A 543 -34.93 0.38 -29.06
C ASP A 543 -35.07 -0.94 -28.31
N MET A 544 -33.99 -1.73 -28.18
CA MET A 544 -34.01 -2.97 -27.41
C MET A 544 -34.23 -2.68 -25.91
N LEU A 545 -33.62 -1.63 -25.38
CA LEU A 545 -33.87 -1.19 -24.00
C LEU A 545 -35.33 -0.75 -23.80
N PHE A 546 -35.88 -0.01 -24.76
CA PHE A 546 -37.28 0.41 -24.75
C PHE A 546 -38.20 -0.81 -24.68
N ASP A 547 -38.05 -1.76 -25.61
CA ASP A 547 -38.87 -2.96 -25.67
C ASP A 547 -38.78 -3.77 -24.36
N GLN A 548 -37.58 -3.87 -23.80
CA GLN A 548 -37.32 -4.59 -22.56
C GLN A 548 -38.05 -3.98 -21.36
N LEU A 549 -38.06 -2.65 -21.23
CA LEU A 549 -38.71 -1.96 -20.11
C LEU A 549 -40.23 -1.88 -20.28
N GLU A 550 -40.71 -1.66 -21.50
CA GLU A 550 -42.15 -1.64 -21.79
C GLU A 550 -42.80 -3.02 -21.63
N ALA A 551 -42.06 -4.11 -21.88
CA ALA A 551 -42.52 -5.47 -21.62
C ALA A 551 -42.72 -5.75 -20.12
N VAL A 552 -42.02 -5.04 -19.23
CA VAL A 552 -42.24 -5.14 -17.77
C VAL A 552 -43.51 -4.39 -17.39
N GLN A 553 -43.61 -3.13 -17.79
CA GLN A 553 -44.79 -2.30 -17.54
C GLN A 553 -44.89 -1.23 -18.63
N PRO A 554 -46.06 -1.05 -19.28
CA PRO A 554 -46.27 0.02 -20.23
C PRO A 554 -46.03 1.41 -19.61
N GLY A 555 -45.26 2.25 -20.30
CA GLY A 555 -44.85 3.59 -19.88
C GLY A 555 -43.69 3.64 -18.88
N LEU A 556 -43.08 2.49 -18.55
CA LEU A 556 -42.04 2.42 -17.53
C LEU A 556 -40.81 3.25 -17.90
N LEU A 557 -40.39 3.23 -19.17
CA LEU A 557 -39.20 3.97 -19.57
C LEU A 557 -39.40 5.48 -19.40
N GLU A 558 -40.54 6.02 -19.84
CA GLU A 558 -40.85 7.45 -19.72
C GLU A 558 -40.89 7.88 -18.25
N GLN A 559 -41.58 7.11 -17.42
CA GLN A 559 -41.70 7.40 -15.98
C GLN A 559 -40.32 7.35 -15.29
N PHE A 560 -39.52 6.33 -15.59
CA PHE A 560 -38.20 6.17 -15.00
C PHE A 560 -37.23 7.26 -15.46
N LEU A 561 -37.22 7.61 -16.75
CA LEU A 561 -36.41 8.71 -17.27
C LEU A 561 -36.77 10.04 -16.60
N THR A 562 -38.06 10.37 -16.55
CA THR A 562 -38.55 11.65 -16.06
C THR A 562 -38.32 11.83 -14.57
N HIS A 563 -38.61 10.80 -13.75
CA HIS A 563 -38.64 10.94 -12.31
C HIS A 563 -37.37 10.45 -11.60
N VAL A 564 -36.56 9.62 -12.26
CA VAL A 564 -35.41 8.96 -11.63
C VAL A 564 -34.13 9.23 -12.40
N TRP A 565 -34.04 8.80 -13.66
CA TRP A 565 -32.77 8.80 -14.39
C TRP A 565 -32.23 10.22 -14.58
N VAL A 566 -33.00 11.10 -15.22
CA VAL A 566 -32.55 12.47 -15.55
C VAL A 566 -32.25 13.30 -14.28
N PRO A 567 -33.13 13.34 -13.25
CA PRO A 567 -32.87 14.15 -12.07
C PRO A 567 -31.69 13.65 -11.21
N LYS A 568 -31.44 12.33 -11.20
CA LYS A 568 -30.44 11.72 -10.32
C LYS A 568 -29.08 11.56 -10.98
N LEU A 569 -29.01 11.52 -12.31
CA LEU A 569 -27.76 11.32 -13.06
C LEU A 569 -26.59 12.22 -12.59
N PRO A 570 -26.73 13.56 -12.50
CA PRO A 570 -25.64 14.43 -12.05
C PRO A 570 -25.29 14.27 -10.56
N LEU A 571 -26.16 13.64 -9.76
CA LEU A 571 -25.97 13.47 -8.32
C LEU A 571 -25.20 12.19 -7.98
N VAL A 572 -25.37 11.13 -8.78
CA VAL A 572 -24.85 9.79 -8.45
C VAL A 572 -23.68 9.35 -9.34
N VAL A 573 -23.54 9.93 -10.53
CA VAL A 573 -22.48 9.56 -11.49
C VAL A 573 -21.34 10.58 -11.44
N THR A 574 -20.24 10.19 -10.82
CA THR A 574 -19.07 11.06 -10.60
C THR A 574 -17.78 10.55 -11.25
N ASP A 575 -17.67 9.23 -11.46
CA ASP A 575 -16.50 8.60 -12.09
C ASP A 575 -16.45 8.87 -13.60
N ALA A 576 -15.25 9.04 -14.16
CA ALA A 576 -15.07 9.42 -15.55
C ALA A 576 -15.61 8.36 -16.54
N VAL A 577 -15.42 7.07 -16.24
CA VAL A 577 -15.90 5.98 -17.10
C VAL A 577 -17.42 5.88 -17.03
N ASP A 578 -17.99 5.91 -15.82
CA ASP A 578 -19.44 5.90 -15.64
C ASP A 578 -20.10 7.12 -16.32
N LYS A 579 -19.48 8.30 -16.23
CA LYS A 579 -19.93 9.53 -16.93
C LYS A 579 -19.98 9.31 -18.44
N LYS A 580 -18.90 8.79 -19.02
CA LYS A 580 -18.81 8.47 -20.46
C LYS A 580 -19.92 7.52 -20.89
N VAL A 581 -20.11 6.41 -20.17
CA VAL A 581 -21.17 5.42 -20.47
C VAL A 581 -22.56 6.06 -20.40
N CYS A 582 -22.82 6.87 -19.38
CA CYS A 582 -24.10 7.56 -19.20
C CYS A 582 -24.37 8.61 -20.28
N GLN A 583 -23.34 9.34 -20.70
CA GLN A 583 -23.44 10.34 -21.76
C GLN A 583 -23.82 9.69 -23.10
N VAL A 584 -23.06 8.67 -23.52
CA VAL A 584 -23.31 7.95 -24.77
C VAL A 584 -24.68 7.29 -24.73
N GLY A 585 -25.02 6.56 -23.65
CA GLY A 585 -26.30 5.88 -23.52
C GLY A 585 -27.50 6.83 -23.58
N MET A 586 -27.43 7.97 -22.89
CA MET A 586 -28.50 8.98 -22.91
C MET A 586 -28.59 9.70 -24.26
N ALA A 587 -27.45 10.05 -24.88
CA ALA A 587 -27.45 10.69 -26.21
C ALA A 587 -28.13 9.80 -27.26
N ARG A 588 -27.78 8.49 -27.28
CA ARG A 588 -28.46 7.51 -28.15
C ARG A 588 -29.94 7.42 -27.86
N LEU A 589 -30.33 7.37 -26.59
CA LEU A 589 -31.75 7.30 -26.23
C LEU A 589 -32.55 8.54 -26.65
N LEU A 590 -31.94 9.72 -26.65
CA LEU A 590 -32.57 10.98 -27.06
C LEU A 590 -32.61 11.19 -28.57
N CYS A 591 -31.64 10.64 -29.31
CA CYS A 591 -31.43 10.93 -30.74
C CYS A 591 -31.76 9.75 -31.66
N GLU A 592 -31.64 8.51 -31.18
CA GLU A 592 -31.76 7.29 -31.98
C GLU A 592 -33.02 6.46 -31.65
N CYS A 593 -33.87 6.90 -30.70
CA CYS A 593 -35.13 6.22 -30.37
C CYS A 593 -36.33 7.11 -30.69
N PRO A 594 -36.92 7.05 -31.90
CA PRO A 594 -38.05 7.90 -32.27
C PRO A 594 -39.25 7.79 -31.32
N ARG A 595 -39.40 6.66 -30.65
CA ARG A 595 -40.46 6.38 -29.67
C ARG A 595 -40.31 7.17 -28.37
N SER A 596 -39.10 7.66 -28.06
CA SER A 596 -38.82 8.50 -26.88
C SER A 596 -38.94 10.00 -27.17
N PHE A 597 -39.05 10.43 -28.43
CA PHE A 597 -39.02 11.85 -28.81
C PHE A 597 -40.19 12.66 -28.25
N GLY A 598 -41.32 11.99 -27.95
CA GLY A 598 -42.49 12.62 -27.34
C GLY A 598 -42.39 12.80 -25.82
N PHE A 599 -41.36 12.27 -25.17
CA PHE A 599 -41.24 12.31 -23.71
C PHE A 599 -40.98 13.74 -23.22
N GLY A 600 -41.79 14.20 -22.25
CA GLY A 600 -41.67 15.55 -21.70
C GLY A 600 -40.33 15.86 -21.02
N CYS A 601 -39.56 14.82 -20.66
CA CYS A 601 -38.25 14.97 -20.03
C CYS A 601 -37.10 15.27 -21.01
N TRP A 602 -37.34 15.26 -22.32
CA TRP A 602 -36.29 15.41 -23.33
C TRP A 602 -35.39 16.66 -23.11
N PRO A 603 -35.92 17.87 -22.86
CA PRO A 603 -35.07 19.05 -22.65
C PRO A 603 -34.19 18.94 -21.39
N ALA A 604 -34.73 18.37 -20.32
CA ALA A 604 -33.99 18.17 -19.07
C ALA A 604 -32.91 17.09 -19.21
N ALA A 605 -33.18 16.04 -19.98
CA ALA A 605 -32.23 14.98 -20.28
C ALA A 605 -31.04 15.53 -21.09
N MET A 606 -31.32 16.33 -22.12
CA MET A 606 -30.28 16.98 -22.92
C MET A 606 -29.41 17.92 -22.08
N ASP A 607 -30.02 18.75 -21.23
CA ASP A 607 -29.27 19.61 -20.31
C ASP A 607 -28.39 18.80 -19.33
N ALA A 608 -28.88 17.68 -18.80
CA ALA A 608 -28.09 16.79 -17.95
C ALA A 608 -26.85 16.22 -18.67
N VAL A 609 -27.01 15.78 -19.93
CA VAL A 609 -25.90 15.29 -20.77
C VAL A 609 -24.88 16.40 -21.04
N CYS A 610 -25.34 17.60 -21.44
CA CYS A 610 -24.48 18.75 -21.67
C CYS A 610 -23.73 19.20 -20.41
N ARG A 611 -24.34 19.13 -19.23
CA ARG A 611 -23.66 19.45 -17.95
C ARG A 611 -22.56 18.45 -17.63
N LEU A 612 -22.79 17.16 -17.89
CA LEU A 612 -21.77 16.14 -17.70
C LEU A 612 -20.57 16.36 -18.64
N LEU A 613 -20.80 16.85 -19.86
CA LEU A 613 -19.72 17.21 -20.80
C LEU A 613 -18.87 18.40 -20.31
N LYS A 614 -19.52 19.37 -19.64
CA LYS A 614 -18.86 20.61 -19.17
C LYS A 614 -18.12 20.47 -17.85
N ASP A 615 -18.29 19.39 -17.10
CA ASP A 615 -17.65 19.20 -15.79
C ASP A 615 -16.23 18.63 -15.98
N PRO A 616 -15.17 19.46 -15.95
CA PRO A 616 -13.79 19.04 -16.23
C PRO A 616 -13.17 18.36 -15.02
N ARG A 617 -13.97 17.96 -14.03
CA ARG A 617 -13.54 17.09 -12.94
C ARG A 617 -13.11 15.77 -13.57
N LYS A 618 -11.84 15.73 -13.99
CA LYS A 618 -11.01 14.54 -13.95
C LYS A 618 -11.32 13.94 -12.59
N GLY A 619 -12.08 12.84 -12.57
CA GLY A 619 -12.33 12.12 -11.33
C GLY A 619 -10.97 11.96 -10.67
N LEU A 620 -10.84 12.39 -9.41
CA LEU A 620 -9.59 12.44 -8.66
C LEU A 620 -8.58 11.46 -9.25
N ASP A 621 -7.59 12.01 -9.96
CA ASP A 621 -6.58 11.21 -10.63
C ASP A 621 -5.66 10.67 -9.56
N MET A 622 -6.17 9.70 -8.79
CA MET A 622 -5.46 8.98 -7.75
C MET A 622 -4.30 8.17 -8.34
N ALA A 623 -4.13 8.14 -9.67
CA ALA A 623 -2.93 7.63 -10.32
C ALA A 623 -1.68 8.45 -9.98
N GLN A 624 -1.83 9.73 -9.61
CA GLN A 624 -0.71 10.57 -9.16
C GLN A 624 -0.47 10.50 -7.64
N ALA A 625 -1.32 9.78 -6.90
CA ALA A 625 -1.20 9.55 -5.47
C ALA A 625 -1.23 8.05 -5.14
N GLN A 626 -0.68 7.20 -6.02
CA GLN A 626 -0.25 5.87 -5.59
C GLN A 626 1.05 6.06 -4.82
N ASP A 627 0.90 6.39 -3.54
CA ASP A 627 1.87 5.93 -2.56
C ASP A 627 1.78 4.39 -2.64
N ASP A 628 2.68 3.78 -3.43
CA ASP A 628 2.75 2.33 -3.64
C ASP A 628 3.10 1.57 -2.33
N ASP A 629 3.28 2.29 -1.22
CA ASP A 629 3.50 1.74 0.10
C ASP A 629 2.17 1.65 0.87
N VAL A 630 1.59 0.45 0.87
CA VAL A 630 0.63 0.08 1.91
C VAL A 630 1.39 0.08 3.24
N ASP A 631 0.99 0.95 4.17
CA ASP A 631 1.64 1.10 5.48
C ASP A 631 1.52 -0.21 6.29
N PHE A 632 2.60 -0.63 6.95
CA PHE A 632 2.60 -1.80 7.81
C PHE A 632 1.55 -1.67 8.92
N ASP A 633 1.45 -0.49 9.52
CA ASP A 633 0.43 -0.17 10.53
C ASP A 633 -0.98 -0.40 10.01
N PHE A 634 -1.23 -0.07 8.73
CA PHE A 634 -2.53 -0.30 8.10
C PHE A 634 -2.81 -1.80 7.90
N ILE A 635 -1.81 -2.58 7.51
CA ILE A 635 -1.97 -4.04 7.32
C ILE A 635 -2.10 -4.77 8.66
N VAL A 636 -1.39 -4.34 9.70
CA VAL A 636 -1.44 -4.97 11.03
C VAL A 636 -2.72 -4.58 11.78
N SER A 637 -3.16 -3.32 11.69
CA SER A 637 -4.47 -2.89 12.23
C SER A 637 -5.66 -3.40 11.41
N TYR A 638 -5.38 -4.07 10.29
CA TYR A 638 -6.37 -4.59 9.38
C TYR A 638 -7.18 -5.72 10.01
N ASN A 639 -8.50 -5.57 10.03
CA ASN A 639 -9.41 -6.61 10.49
C ASN A 639 -9.75 -7.56 9.32
N ASN A 640 -9.57 -8.88 9.52
CA ASN A 640 -9.86 -9.97 8.55
C ASN A 640 -11.28 -9.93 7.95
N SER A 641 -12.20 -9.14 8.51
CA SER A 641 -13.55 -8.92 7.98
C SER A 641 -13.65 -7.96 6.78
N SER A 642 -12.57 -7.25 6.43
CA SER A 642 -12.54 -6.30 5.30
C SER A 642 -11.74 -6.86 4.11
N PHE A 643 -11.95 -6.36 2.89
CA PHE A 643 -11.17 -6.72 1.69
C PHE A 643 -9.89 -5.87 1.48
N LEU A 644 -8.71 -6.51 1.46
CA LEU A 644 -7.42 -5.84 1.22
C LEU A 644 -6.98 -6.06 -0.24
N PRO A 645 -6.98 -5.03 -1.09
CA PRO A 645 -6.60 -5.17 -2.50
C PRO A 645 -5.09 -5.40 -2.65
N LEU A 646 -4.73 -6.21 -3.65
CA LEU A 646 -3.36 -6.35 -4.14
C LEU A 646 -3.06 -5.28 -5.19
N VAL A 647 -2.12 -4.39 -4.91
CA VAL A 647 -1.67 -3.30 -5.78
C VAL A 647 -1.09 -3.85 -7.07
N ASN A 648 -0.24 -4.88 -6.99
CA ASN A 648 0.34 -5.50 -8.18
C ASN A 648 -0.67 -6.30 -9.02
N ALA A 649 -1.81 -6.67 -8.42
CA ALA A 649 -2.91 -7.30 -9.13
C ALA A 649 -3.94 -6.30 -9.67
N ALA A 650 -3.81 -4.99 -9.45
CA ALA A 650 -4.82 -4.02 -9.85
C ALA A 650 -5.09 -4.06 -11.37
N GLN A 651 -6.37 -3.97 -11.77
CA GLN A 651 -6.76 -3.82 -13.17
C GLN A 651 -6.33 -2.44 -13.69
N ASP A 652 -5.87 -2.40 -14.94
CA ASP A 652 -5.66 -1.13 -15.62
C ASP A 652 -7.02 -0.47 -15.87
N LYS A 653 -7.26 0.72 -15.31
CA LYS A 653 -8.56 1.39 -15.42
C LYS A 653 -8.96 1.67 -16.86
N SER A 654 -8.00 1.83 -17.77
CA SER A 654 -8.27 1.99 -19.20
C SER A 654 -8.93 0.74 -19.80
N SER A 655 -8.50 -0.46 -19.37
CA SER A 655 -9.09 -1.74 -19.81
C SER A 655 -10.52 -1.96 -19.31
N ALA A 656 -10.96 -1.19 -18.31
CA ALA A 656 -12.30 -1.28 -17.74
C ALA A 656 -13.36 -0.39 -18.44
N ASP A 657 -12.95 0.48 -19.38
CA ASP A 657 -13.90 1.27 -20.17
C ASP A 657 -14.61 0.38 -21.20
N PRO A 658 -15.94 0.17 -21.09
CA PRO A 658 -16.65 -0.68 -22.03
C PRO A 658 -16.84 -0.02 -23.40
N LEU A 659 -16.55 1.28 -23.56
CA LEU A 659 -16.75 2.06 -24.78
C LEU A 659 -15.43 2.69 -25.26
N GLN A 660 -14.30 1.99 -25.15
CA GLN A 660 -12.97 2.49 -25.53
C GLN A 660 -12.94 3.12 -26.94
N GLU A 661 -13.72 2.57 -27.86
CA GLU A 661 -13.86 3.01 -29.25
C GLU A 661 -14.55 4.37 -29.44
N VAL A 662 -15.25 4.88 -28.43
CA VAL A 662 -16.04 6.11 -28.52
C VAL A 662 -15.34 7.25 -27.79
N ASP A 663 -15.05 8.35 -28.50
CA ASP A 663 -14.74 9.62 -27.83
C ASP A 663 -16.05 10.31 -27.42
N ALA A 664 -16.44 10.18 -26.15
CA ALA A 664 -17.76 10.63 -25.69
C ALA A 664 -18.04 12.12 -25.97
N PRO A 665 -17.11 13.07 -25.74
CA PRO A 665 -17.35 14.47 -26.07
C PRO A 665 -17.68 14.70 -27.54
N SER A 666 -16.92 14.10 -28.45
CA SER A 666 -17.16 14.24 -29.89
C SER A 666 -18.48 13.56 -30.29
N TYR A 667 -18.70 12.33 -29.85
CA TYR A 667 -19.89 11.54 -30.17
C TYR A 667 -21.21 12.17 -29.69
N VAL A 668 -21.20 12.86 -28.55
CA VAL A 668 -22.41 13.51 -28.02
C VAL A 668 -22.70 14.84 -28.72
N VAL A 669 -21.69 15.48 -29.30
CA VAL A 669 -21.84 16.74 -30.05
C VAL A 669 -22.31 16.49 -31.48
N GLU A 670 -21.81 15.42 -32.10
CA GLU A 670 -22.31 14.88 -33.38
C GLU A 670 -23.76 14.38 -33.25
#